data_AF-A0A7X7TCY6-F1
#
_entry.id   AF-A0A7X7TCY6-F1
#
_cell.length_a   1.000
_cell.length_b   1.000
_cell.length_c   1.000
_cell.angle_alpha   90.00
_cell.angle_beta   90.00
_cell.angle_gamma   90.00
#
_symmetry.space_group_name_H-M   'P 1'
#
loop_
_entity.id
_entity.type
_entity.pdbx_description
1 polymer ?
#
loop_
_entity_poly.entity_id
_entity_poly.type
_entity_poly.pdbx_seq_one_letter_code
_entity_poly.pdbx_strand_id
1 'polypeptide(L)'
;MKTGTVDGKLRTMSKLVWTLALAVVFVGGWGLSALAEETADLGVPRSSMDLRPEFAKRGMEIRPQGGRGTCSVFAMTEAIEYALSGRKGAKVRLSVEFLNWASNQVTKQANDGSFFSDLWAGYEAYGVCPEGDLAYQPAFNPNLKPGDLAIEHAKQYRNLGLRMHWIKPWDVTTGLKAEQLIEIKRTLCKQWPVCAGLRWPKAEQYKDGVLMMAPPEGVRDGHSVILVGFRDDSDQPGGGVFLFRNSSGAREGQMTYEYARAYMNDAIWIDFGTTESAMSDSKSVMDCLNPMTIGPAGRNRRVSSNQQPEWHTENLDMTWLQPGKSVEMPVFEGPGIITHMWFTSHSGWVSELNTLCLRIYWDGNPEPGVEAPLGDFFAVGHGKPAVVESVPVQVSITGSLSCYWRMPFRKSAKIVITNDNPDRGTGLYWQVDYTQVEALPESIPYFYARYRQEYPAVAGRDYLFADLVGKGFYVGSVQSITSSMDGWFGEGDDFFYIDGEEVPSLQGTGTEDYYNDAWGFRPRTSHWFGNPRWQGDSAGDSGVCYRWHLPDPIFFAKSLKATIEHRGNTADDTGGFFLERPDFVSSVAFWYQEGQPKDFEPMPPYPQRRVPWVQHHLVRTFQKAKITGDAKLIVDTTGFFGARPVLLWPNKSAGASLTLPFSVEQDGRFAVRLTAASGPGYGLYDIEVDSKKIMAADFHAAEDNEADLLLGTLELSKGDHTISFKAPADSARVKPLAVELLRLLKLPPEPRRDPKTHHEAHFVRLGIGRAIYAYRLAYGEIPDSLETLVKSGIMPARYLNDENNKPLKCHREGDFLVVESDGPEPWKHQWQGLDARR
;
A
#
# COMPACT_ATOMS: atom_id res chain seq x y z
N MET A 1 -6.41 16.58 47.14
CA MET A 1 -5.73 17.46 48.11
C MET A 1 -4.41 16.83 48.51
N LYS A 2 -3.33 17.62 48.43
CA LYS A 2 -2.01 17.50 49.09
C LYS A 2 -1.08 16.32 48.73
N THR A 3 -0.31 16.60 47.68
CA THR A 3 1.18 16.58 47.61
C THR A 3 1.98 16.13 48.84
N GLY A 4 2.96 15.26 48.60
CA GLY A 4 4.11 15.02 49.50
C GLY A 4 5.29 14.41 48.74
N THR A 5 6.22 15.25 48.30
CA THR A 5 7.59 14.92 47.86
C THR A 5 8.52 14.83 49.07
N VAL A 6 9.37 13.80 49.15
CA VAL A 6 10.74 13.93 49.67
C VAL A 6 11.68 13.01 48.86
N ASP A 7 12.83 13.63 48.62
CA ASP A 7 13.96 13.34 47.74
C ASP A 7 14.96 12.33 48.34
N GLY A 8 15.76 11.68 47.50
CA GLY A 8 16.68 10.61 47.89
C GLY A 8 17.80 10.30 46.89
N LYS A 9 18.53 11.33 46.45
CA LYS A 9 19.96 11.35 46.03
C LYS A 9 20.56 10.09 45.37
N LEU A 10 20.85 10.19 44.06
CA LEU A 10 22.07 9.65 43.45
C LEU A 10 22.68 10.67 42.45
N ARG A 11 23.75 11.34 42.88
CA ARG A 11 24.86 11.89 42.06
C ARG A 11 26.06 11.01 42.46
N THR A 12 27.00 10.57 41.65
CA THR A 12 27.58 11.06 40.38
C THR A 12 28.54 9.95 39.91
N MET A 13 28.69 9.70 38.61
CA MET A 13 29.98 9.81 37.92
C MET A 13 29.82 9.52 36.42
N SER A 14 29.96 10.61 35.67
CA SER A 14 30.18 10.70 34.23
C SER A 14 31.52 10.09 33.81
N LYS A 15 31.55 9.44 32.63
CA LYS A 15 32.57 9.50 31.56
C LYS A 15 32.68 8.16 30.84
N LEU A 16 32.02 8.00 29.68
CA LEU A 16 32.55 7.27 28.50
C LEU A 16 31.57 7.35 27.32
N VAL A 17 31.61 8.44 26.56
CA VAL A 17 31.16 8.47 25.15
C VAL A 17 32.14 9.41 24.44
N TRP A 18 32.49 9.07 23.20
CA TRP A 18 33.50 9.68 22.32
C TRP A 18 34.91 9.09 22.47
N THR A 19 35.25 8.11 21.62
CA THR A 19 36.41 8.07 20.69
C THR A 19 36.53 6.66 20.13
N LEU A 20 36.24 6.45 18.83
CA LEU A 20 37.14 5.76 17.87
C LEU A 20 36.42 5.62 16.51
N ALA A 21 36.70 6.55 15.62
CA ALA A 21 36.64 6.36 14.18
C ALA A 21 38.09 6.49 13.69
N LEU A 22 38.72 5.38 13.26
CA LEU A 22 39.87 5.35 12.35
C LEU A 22 40.35 3.91 12.16
N ALA A 23 39.86 3.26 11.10
CA ALA A 23 40.61 2.27 10.30
C ALA A 23 39.79 1.94 9.05
N VAL A 24 40.21 2.48 7.90
CA VAL A 24 40.39 1.79 6.60
C VAL A 24 40.56 2.87 5.54
N VAL A 25 41.80 3.02 5.06
CA VAL A 25 42.20 3.83 3.91
C VAL A 25 43.11 2.94 3.05
N PHE A 26 42.62 2.68 1.82
CA PHE A 26 43.30 2.36 0.55
C PHE A 26 44.03 1.03 0.33
N VAL A 27 43.62 0.30 -0.72
CA VAL A 27 44.20 0.26 -2.10
C VAL A 27 43.08 -0.23 -3.05
N GLY A 28 42.54 0.58 -3.97
CA GLY A 28 42.98 0.76 -5.38
C GLY A 28 42.24 -0.25 -6.29
N GLY A 29 41.57 0.06 -7.39
CA GLY A 29 41.43 1.22 -8.28
C GLY A 29 41.05 0.64 -9.66
N TRP A 30 40.45 1.46 -10.53
CA TRP A 30 40.09 1.22 -11.95
C TRP A 30 38.65 0.70 -12.18
N GLY A 31 37.78 1.62 -12.64
CA GLY A 31 36.47 1.27 -13.19
C GLY A 31 35.30 2.22 -12.92
N LEU A 32 35.50 3.49 -12.55
CA LEU A 32 34.39 4.44 -12.35
C LEU A 32 34.71 5.78 -13.04
N SER A 33 34.52 5.84 -14.36
CA SER A 33 34.47 7.11 -15.09
C SER A 33 33.24 7.22 -16.00
N ALA A 34 32.22 6.39 -15.79
CA ALA A 34 30.94 6.44 -16.53
C ALA A 34 29.71 6.55 -15.61
N LEU A 35 29.90 6.73 -14.30
CA LEU A 35 28.83 6.79 -13.29
C LEU A 35 28.77 8.13 -12.54
N ALA A 36 29.41 9.18 -13.07
CA ALA A 36 29.47 10.50 -12.44
C ALA A 36 28.43 11.52 -12.97
N GLU A 37 27.56 11.14 -13.91
CA GLU A 37 26.52 12.04 -14.43
C GLU A 37 25.08 11.75 -13.94
N GLU A 38 24.87 10.74 -13.09
CA GLU A 38 23.51 10.35 -12.62
C GLU A 38 23.37 10.19 -11.10
N THR A 39 24.06 11.02 -10.31
CA THR A 39 23.87 11.08 -8.84
C THR A 39 23.52 12.48 -8.34
N ALA A 40 22.51 13.11 -8.95
CA ALA A 40 22.01 14.41 -8.51
C ALA A 40 20.55 14.35 -8.07
N ASP A 41 20.21 13.50 -7.08
CA ASP A 41 18.97 13.71 -6.29
C ASP A 41 19.00 13.06 -4.89
N LEU A 42 20.11 13.20 -4.17
CA LEU A 42 20.17 12.85 -2.74
C LEU A 42 20.84 13.99 -1.94
N GLY A 43 20.04 15.02 -1.61
CA GLY A 43 20.09 15.74 -0.32
C GLY A 43 21.35 16.51 0.12
N VAL A 44 22.47 16.52 -0.60
CA VAL A 44 23.65 17.34 -0.27
C VAL A 44 23.69 18.59 -1.18
N PRO A 45 23.59 19.82 -0.63
CA PRO A 45 23.72 21.03 -1.44
C PRO A 45 25.08 21.05 -2.16
N ARG A 46 25.08 21.38 -3.45
CA ARG A 46 26.33 21.62 -4.20
C ARG A 46 27.19 22.64 -3.44
N SER A 47 28.51 22.44 -3.42
CA SER A 47 29.46 23.33 -2.74
C SER A 47 29.72 24.64 -3.51
N SER A 48 29.27 24.75 -4.76
CA SER A 48 29.34 26.00 -5.53
C SER A 48 28.32 26.03 -6.67
N MET A 49 28.00 27.24 -7.14
CA MET A 49 27.20 27.53 -8.32
C MET A 49 27.65 28.85 -8.95
N ASP A 50 27.69 28.94 -10.28
CA ASP A 50 28.04 30.16 -11.02
C ASP A 50 27.16 30.31 -12.27
N LEU A 51 26.25 31.29 -12.25
CA LEU A 51 25.32 31.59 -13.33
C LEU A 51 25.89 32.61 -14.32
N ARG A 52 27.06 33.21 -14.08
CA ARG A 52 27.64 34.21 -15.01
C ARG A 52 27.81 33.69 -16.44
N PRO A 53 28.24 32.42 -16.66
CA PRO A 53 28.26 31.84 -18.02
C PRO A 53 26.87 31.82 -18.69
N GLU A 54 25.79 31.56 -17.92
CA GLU A 54 24.43 31.57 -18.45
C GLU A 54 23.95 32.99 -18.79
N PHE A 55 24.30 34.00 -17.99
CA PHE A 55 24.06 35.41 -18.33
C PHE A 55 24.79 35.80 -19.63
N ALA A 56 26.05 35.38 -19.79
CA ALA A 56 26.83 35.63 -21.01
C ALA A 56 26.21 34.94 -22.23
N LYS A 57 25.80 33.67 -22.10
CA LYS A 57 25.12 32.89 -23.15
C LYS A 57 23.81 33.55 -23.60
N ARG A 58 23.07 34.15 -22.67
CA ARG A 58 21.82 34.89 -22.93
C ARG A 58 22.08 36.30 -23.50
N GLY A 59 23.34 36.75 -23.56
CA GLY A 59 23.71 38.09 -24.02
C GLY A 59 23.27 39.20 -23.06
N MET A 60 23.23 38.91 -21.76
CA MET A 60 22.82 39.83 -20.71
C MET A 60 24.05 40.54 -20.12
N GLU A 61 24.43 41.68 -20.70
CA GLU A 61 25.49 42.54 -20.19
C GLU A 61 25.04 43.37 -18.98
N ILE A 62 25.96 43.69 -18.07
CA ILE A 62 25.65 44.52 -16.90
C ILE A 62 25.37 45.95 -17.35
N ARG A 63 24.20 46.47 -16.97
CA ARG A 63 23.80 47.84 -17.32
C ARG A 63 24.30 48.85 -16.28
N PRO A 64 24.96 49.95 -16.69
CA PRO A 64 25.33 51.00 -15.76
C PRO A 64 24.08 51.82 -15.38
N GLN A 65 23.80 51.95 -14.08
CA GLN A 65 22.70 52.79 -13.58
C GLN A 65 23.01 54.30 -13.59
N GLY A 66 24.25 54.69 -13.93
CA GLY A 66 24.70 56.08 -13.82
C GLY A 66 24.67 56.62 -12.39
N GLY A 67 24.43 57.92 -12.23
CA GLY A 67 24.37 58.59 -10.92
C GLY A 67 23.01 58.49 -10.19
N ARG A 68 22.06 57.73 -10.72
CA ARG A 68 20.67 57.66 -10.22
C ARG A 68 20.48 56.57 -9.16
N GLY A 69 19.51 56.76 -8.26
CA GLY A 69 19.20 55.89 -7.11
C GLY A 69 18.49 54.57 -7.45
N THR A 70 18.64 54.07 -8.68
CA THR A 70 17.74 53.06 -9.28
C THR A 70 18.23 51.62 -9.19
N CYS A 71 19.21 51.32 -8.33
CA CYS A 71 19.82 49.99 -8.20
C CYS A 71 18.80 48.85 -8.02
N SER A 72 17.75 49.06 -7.22
CA SER A 72 16.68 48.07 -7.02
C SER A 72 15.84 47.84 -8.27
N VAL A 73 15.57 48.90 -9.04
CA VAL A 73 14.85 48.83 -10.31
C VAL A 73 15.66 48.05 -11.33
N PHE A 74 16.98 48.29 -11.40
CA PHE A 74 17.88 47.53 -12.27
C PHE A 74 17.94 46.05 -11.89
N ALA A 75 18.11 45.73 -10.60
CA ALA A 75 18.14 44.34 -10.13
C ALA A 75 16.82 43.60 -10.47
N MET A 76 15.68 44.23 -10.19
CA MET A 76 14.36 43.67 -10.52
C MET A 76 14.17 43.48 -12.03
N THR A 77 14.53 44.48 -12.84
CA THR A 77 14.39 44.40 -14.30
C THR A 77 15.29 43.32 -14.88
N GLU A 78 16.53 43.18 -14.39
CA GLU A 78 17.45 42.13 -14.83
C GLU A 78 16.96 40.72 -14.44
N ALA A 79 16.34 40.54 -13.27
CA ALA A 79 15.72 39.28 -12.90
C ALA A 79 14.51 38.93 -13.78
N ILE A 80 13.67 39.91 -14.13
CA ILE A 80 12.55 39.74 -15.07
C ILE A 80 13.08 39.37 -16.46
N GLU A 81 14.09 40.06 -16.98
CA GLU A 81 14.74 39.75 -18.25
C GLU A 81 15.33 38.34 -18.25
N TYR A 82 15.99 37.94 -17.15
CA TYR A 82 16.55 36.61 -16.99
C TYR A 82 15.45 35.55 -17.04
N ALA A 83 14.33 35.74 -16.33
CA ALA A 83 13.20 34.84 -16.41
C ALA A 83 12.63 34.74 -17.83
N LEU A 84 12.40 35.87 -18.50
CA LEU A 84 11.85 35.88 -19.86
C LEU A 84 12.76 35.21 -20.90
N SER A 85 14.07 35.38 -20.76
CA SER A 85 15.06 34.76 -21.66
C SER A 85 14.99 33.23 -21.64
N GLY A 86 14.60 32.62 -20.51
CA GLY A 86 14.45 31.17 -20.37
C GLY A 86 13.23 30.57 -21.10
N ARG A 87 12.20 31.37 -21.44
CA ARG A 87 10.94 30.87 -22.02
C ARG A 87 10.85 30.94 -23.55
N LYS A 88 11.47 31.94 -24.18
CA LYS A 88 11.29 32.22 -25.62
C LYS A 88 12.59 32.17 -26.44
N GLY A 89 13.76 32.00 -25.82
CA GLY A 89 15.05 32.25 -26.50
C GLY A 89 15.20 33.69 -27.05
N ALA A 90 14.27 34.58 -26.73
CA ALA A 90 14.23 35.94 -27.21
C ALA A 90 15.01 36.85 -26.25
N LYS A 91 16.04 37.52 -26.77
CA LYS A 91 16.76 38.58 -26.07
C LYS A 91 15.83 39.79 -25.94
N VAL A 92 15.14 39.93 -24.82
CA VAL A 92 14.30 41.10 -24.54
C VAL A 92 14.99 41.97 -23.51
N ARG A 93 15.17 43.25 -23.84
CA ARG A 93 15.67 44.28 -22.95
C ARG A 93 14.50 45.16 -22.53
N LEU A 94 14.26 45.26 -21.23
CA LEU A 94 13.10 45.90 -20.61
C LEU A 94 13.46 47.25 -20.01
N SER A 95 12.48 48.15 -20.03
CA SER A 95 12.60 49.53 -19.57
C SER A 95 12.65 49.63 -18.04
N VAL A 96 13.82 50.02 -17.54
CA VAL A 96 14.00 50.38 -16.12
C VAL A 96 13.17 51.63 -15.78
N GLU A 97 13.08 52.59 -16.71
CA GLU A 97 12.32 53.83 -16.50
C GLU A 97 10.83 53.54 -16.31
N PHE A 98 10.27 52.62 -17.11
CA PHE A 98 8.87 52.23 -17.00
C PHE A 98 8.56 51.53 -15.68
N LEU A 99 9.41 50.59 -15.25
CA LEU A 99 9.19 49.88 -14.00
C LEU A 99 9.25 50.83 -12.78
N ASN A 100 10.16 51.82 -12.81
CA ASN A 100 10.21 52.87 -11.79
C ASN A 100 8.99 53.80 -11.84
N TRP A 101 8.49 54.13 -13.03
CA TRP A 101 7.23 54.88 -13.17
C TRP A 101 6.03 54.09 -12.63
N ALA A 102 5.94 52.80 -12.96
CA ALA A 102 4.84 51.93 -12.59
C ALA A 102 4.74 51.75 -11.07
N SER A 103 5.86 51.55 -10.37
CA SER A 103 5.88 51.49 -8.91
C SER A 103 5.40 52.80 -8.28
N ASN A 104 5.88 53.95 -8.78
CA ASN A 104 5.44 55.27 -8.32
C ASN A 104 3.93 55.51 -8.51
N GLN A 105 3.32 54.96 -9.57
CA GLN A 105 1.87 55.05 -9.76
C GLN A 105 1.09 54.27 -8.69
N VAL A 106 1.57 53.07 -8.33
CA VAL A 106 0.91 52.23 -7.32
C VAL A 106 1.11 52.80 -5.91
N THR A 107 2.32 53.25 -5.59
CA THR A 107 2.64 53.81 -4.27
C THR A 107 2.19 55.26 -4.10
N LYS A 108 1.81 55.94 -5.20
CA LYS A 108 1.52 57.37 -5.26
C LYS A 108 2.71 58.24 -4.79
N GLN A 109 3.91 57.82 -5.17
CA GLN A 109 5.17 58.50 -4.87
C GLN A 109 5.80 59.06 -6.16
N ALA A 110 6.91 59.80 -6.00
CA ALA A 110 7.69 60.35 -7.10
C ALA A 110 9.18 60.17 -6.81
N ASN A 111 9.58 58.91 -6.56
CA ASN A 111 10.93 58.54 -6.12
C ASN A 111 11.76 57.95 -7.27
N ASP A 112 13.08 58.19 -7.24
CA ASP A 112 14.03 57.64 -8.20
C ASP A 112 14.67 56.35 -7.67
N GLY A 113 13.89 55.27 -7.68
CA GLY A 113 14.17 54.01 -6.97
C GLY A 113 13.03 53.64 -6.01
N SER A 114 12.90 52.36 -5.70
CA SER A 114 11.78 51.86 -4.88
C SER A 114 12.11 50.49 -4.25
N PHE A 115 11.29 50.00 -3.32
CA PHE A 115 11.45 48.68 -2.70
C PHE A 115 11.04 47.56 -3.68
N PHE A 116 11.57 46.34 -3.50
CA PHE A 116 11.17 45.22 -4.35
C PHE A 116 9.66 44.92 -4.30
N SER A 117 9.02 45.11 -3.15
CA SER A 117 7.55 44.99 -3.00
C SER A 117 6.79 45.95 -3.91
N ASP A 118 7.24 47.20 -3.96
CA ASP A 118 6.58 48.28 -4.69
C ASP A 118 6.84 48.16 -6.20
N LEU A 119 8.06 47.75 -6.56
CA LEU A 119 8.42 47.42 -7.95
C LEU A 119 7.59 46.26 -8.47
N TRP A 120 7.41 45.21 -7.67
CA TRP A 120 6.57 44.08 -8.06
C TRP A 120 5.09 44.48 -8.16
N ALA A 121 4.57 45.26 -7.21
CA ALA A 121 3.21 45.78 -7.29
C ALA A 121 3.00 46.67 -8.54
N GLY A 122 4.00 47.46 -8.91
CA GLY A 122 4.04 48.21 -10.16
C GLY A 122 3.96 47.30 -11.39
N TYR A 123 4.77 46.23 -11.41
CA TYR A 123 4.74 45.21 -12.47
C TYR A 123 3.38 44.48 -12.54
N GLU A 124 2.78 44.10 -11.42
CA GLU A 124 1.45 43.46 -11.40
C GLU A 124 0.35 44.40 -11.89
N ALA A 125 0.43 45.70 -11.56
CA ALA A 125 -0.56 46.67 -12.00
C ALA A 125 -0.42 47.03 -13.49
N TYR A 126 0.80 47.24 -13.97
CA TYR A 126 1.05 47.85 -15.29
C TYR A 126 1.91 47.00 -16.24
N GLY A 127 2.67 46.04 -15.72
CA GLY A 127 3.69 45.30 -16.47
C GLY A 127 4.99 46.08 -16.64
N VAL A 128 5.76 45.72 -17.67
CA VAL A 128 6.98 46.44 -18.06
C VAL A 128 7.17 46.37 -19.56
N CYS A 129 7.45 47.50 -20.20
CA CYS A 129 7.65 47.57 -21.65
C CYS A 129 9.11 47.29 -22.05
N PRO A 130 9.37 46.97 -23.33
CA PRO A 130 10.71 47.01 -23.91
C PRO A 130 11.40 48.37 -23.72
N GLU A 131 12.73 48.34 -23.56
CA GLU A 131 13.57 49.55 -23.39
C GLU A 131 13.38 50.57 -24.52
N GLY A 132 13.09 50.11 -25.74
CA GLY A 132 12.87 51.00 -26.90
C GLY A 132 11.61 51.87 -26.80
N ASP A 133 10.62 51.47 -25.99
CA ASP A 133 9.35 52.21 -25.84
C ASP A 133 9.45 53.33 -24.80
N LEU A 134 10.36 53.18 -23.82
CA LEU A 134 10.69 54.20 -22.85
C LEU A 134 12.14 54.00 -22.37
N ALA A 135 13.09 54.67 -23.02
CA ALA A 135 14.50 54.53 -22.70
C ALA A 135 14.84 55.13 -21.33
N TYR A 136 15.82 54.52 -20.65
CA TYR A 136 16.36 55.02 -19.40
C TYR A 136 16.95 56.43 -19.54
N GLN A 137 16.49 57.36 -18.70
CA GLN A 137 16.89 58.76 -18.79
C GLN A 137 18.15 59.06 -17.95
N PRO A 138 19.02 60.00 -18.38
CA PRO A 138 20.20 60.38 -17.62
C PRO A 138 19.87 61.07 -16.29
N ALA A 139 18.67 61.64 -16.16
CA ALA A 139 18.17 62.27 -14.94
C ALA A 139 16.70 61.87 -14.70
N PHE A 140 16.30 61.78 -13.43
CA PHE A 140 14.94 61.47 -13.06
C PHE A 140 13.99 62.63 -13.34
N ASN A 141 12.87 62.33 -14.00
CA ASN A 141 11.79 63.28 -14.24
C ASN A 141 10.47 62.72 -13.68
N PRO A 142 9.97 63.23 -12.54
CA PRO A 142 8.74 62.71 -11.92
C PRO A 142 7.48 62.99 -12.75
N ASN A 143 7.55 63.88 -13.74
CA ASN A 143 6.45 64.21 -14.64
C ASN A 143 6.49 63.40 -15.95
N LEU A 144 7.48 62.53 -16.13
CA LEU A 144 7.57 61.66 -17.30
C LEU A 144 6.39 60.68 -17.32
N LYS A 145 5.67 60.64 -18.44
CA LYS A 145 4.56 59.72 -18.66
C LYS A 145 4.90 58.80 -19.83
N PRO A 146 4.77 57.48 -19.68
CA PRO A 146 4.88 56.55 -20.80
C PRO A 146 3.81 56.88 -21.86
N GLY A 147 4.17 56.70 -23.14
CA GLY A 147 3.18 56.78 -24.23
C GLY A 147 2.25 55.57 -24.23
N ASP A 148 1.13 55.67 -24.96
CA ASP A 148 0.10 54.62 -25.00
C ASP A 148 0.65 53.26 -25.46
N LEU A 149 1.56 53.26 -26.45
CA LEU A 149 2.24 52.04 -26.92
C LEU A 149 3.07 51.37 -25.83
N ALA A 150 3.79 52.14 -25.02
CA ALA A 150 4.57 51.59 -23.90
C ALA A 150 3.64 50.93 -22.87
N ILE A 151 2.49 51.53 -22.58
CA ILE A 151 1.48 50.97 -21.66
C ILE A 151 0.88 49.68 -22.25
N GLU A 152 0.58 49.65 -23.55
CA GLU A 152 0.06 48.43 -24.20
C GLU A 152 1.09 47.29 -24.21
N HIS A 153 2.33 47.56 -24.61
CA HIS A 153 3.39 46.56 -24.60
C HIS A 153 3.67 46.06 -23.19
N ALA A 154 3.67 46.94 -22.18
CA ALA A 154 3.84 46.53 -20.79
C ALA A 154 2.80 45.49 -20.34
N LYS A 155 1.52 45.65 -20.72
CA LYS A 155 0.47 44.66 -20.44
C LYS A 155 0.76 43.28 -21.05
N GLN A 156 1.39 43.23 -22.23
CA GLN A 156 1.73 41.96 -22.88
C GLN A 156 2.75 41.18 -22.05
N TYR A 157 3.77 41.85 -21.51
CA TYR A 157 4.77 41.22 -20.65
C TYR A 157 4.21 40.81 -19.30
N ARG A 158 3.30 41.61 -18.71
CA ARG A 158 2.57 41.22 -17.50
C ARG A 158 1.84 39.89 -17.68
N ASN A 159 1.18 39.72 -18.82
CA ASN A 159 0.38 38.52 -19.12
C ASN A 159 1.23 37.26 -19.39
N LEU A 160 2.56 37.34 -19.31
CA LEU A 160 3.45 36.18 -19.43
C LEU A 160 3.54 35.36 -18.13
N GLY A 161 2.82 35.73 -17.06
CA GLY A 161 2.67 34.89 -15.87
C GLY A 161 3.98 34.67 -15.10
N LEU A 162 4.79 35.73 -14.96
CA LEU A 162 5.93 35.74 -14.05
C LEU A 162 5.47 35.74 -12.60
N ARG A 163 6.22 35.11 -11.71
CA ARG A 163 5.92 35.06 -10.27
C ARG A 163 7.15 35.49 -9.47
N MET A 164 6.93 36.31 -8.45
CA MET A 164 7.96 36.71 -7.49
C MET A 164 7.84 35.89 -6.22
N HIS A 165 8.98 35.45 -5.72
CA HIS A 165 9.09 34.65 -4.50
C HIS A 165 9.96 35.38 -3.48
N TRP A 166 9.47 35.48 -2.25
CA TRP A 166 10.23 36.06 -1.13
C TRP A 166 11.12 35.03 -0.46
N ILE A 167 12.40 35.35 -0.29
CA ILE A 167 13.31 34.63 0.62
C ILE A 167 13.43 35.42 1.93
N LYS A 168 13.52 36.75 1.84
CA LYS A 168 13.49 37.67 2.98
C LYS A 168 12.70 38.93 2.62
N PRO A 169 11.53 39.17 3.26
CA PRO A 169 10.86 40.47 3.19
C PRO A 169 11.73 41.59 3.75
N TRP A 170 11.52 42.82 3.28
CA TRP A 170 12.32 43.97 3.69
C TRP A 170 12.24 44.22 5.21
N ASP A 171 13.41 44.20 5.83
CA ASP A 171 13.64 44.61 7.20
C ASP A 171 15.12 45.01 7.35
N VAL A 172 15.36 46.31 7.54
CA VAL A 172 16.70 46.91 7.68
C VAL A 172 17.36 46.60 9.02
N THR A 173 16.57 46.17 10.02
CA THR A 173 17.06 45.87 11.37
C THR A 173 17.61 44.45 11.50
N THR A 174 17.32 43.59 10.53
CA THR A 174 17.75 42.20 10.51
C THR A 174 18.61 41.90 9.29
N GLY A 175 19.67 41.11 9.49
CA GLY A 175 20.42 40.51 8.38
C GLY A 175 19.87 39.12 7.99
N LEU A 176 20.61 38.37 7.17
CA LEU A 176 20.16 37.07 6.66
C LEU A 176 20.22 35.96 7.73
N LYS A 177 19.10 35.24 7.92
CA LYS A 177 19.07 34.02 8.77
C LYS A 177 19.73 32.83 8.06
N ALA A 178 20.10 31.80 8.83
CA ALA A 178 20.76 30.62 8.29
C ALA A 178 19.90 29.88 7.26
N GLU A 179 18.59 29.77 7.52
CA GLU A 179 17.64 29.11 6.64
C GLU A 179 17.46 29.88 5.33
N GLN A 180 17.48 31.22 5.40
CA GLN A 180 17.38 32.10 4.23
C GLN A 180 18.65 32.03 3.37
N LEU A 181 19.83 31.93 3.99
CA LEU A 181 21.08 31.69 3.28
C LEU A 181 21.05 30.37 2.51
N ILE A 182 20.55 29.30 3.13
CA ILE A 182 20.35 28.00 2.47
C ILE A 182 19.37 28.14 1.31
N GLU A 183 18.29 28.88 1.47
CA GLU A 183 17.29 29.08 0.41
C GLU A 183 17.83 29.89 -0.78
N ILE A 184 18.68 30.90 -0.54
CA ILE A 184 19.40 31.59 -1.63
C ILE A 184 20.27 30.59 -2.40
N LYS A 185 21.04 29.73 -1.71
CA LYS A 185 21.86 28.70 -2.36
C LYS A 185 21.02 27.72 -3.17
N ARG A 186 19.89 27.25 -2.64
CA ARG A 186 18.97 26.35 -3.37
C ARG A 186 18.39 27.02 -4.61
N THR A 187 18.00 28.29 -4.49
CA THR A 187 17.46 29.08 -5.60
C THR A 187 18.49 29.23 -6.72
N LEU A 188 19.74 29.56 -6.37
CA LEU A 188 20.85 29.60 -7.32
C LEU A 188 21.13 28.22 -7.93
N CYS A 189 21.05 27.13 -7.15
CA CYS A 189 21.19 25.77 -7.67
C CYS A 189 20.11 25.41 -8.71
N LYS A 190 18.90 25.96 -8.56
CA LYS A 190 17.81 25.87 -9.52
C LYS A 190 17.98 26.79 -10.74
N GLN A 191 19.16 27.39 -10.93
CA GLN A 191 19.50 28.29 -12.04
C GLN A 191 18.74 29.63 -12.02
N TRP A 192 18.23 30.05 -10.86
CA TRP A 192 17.52 31.31 -10.68
C TRP A 192 18.39 32.33 -9.93
N PRO A 193 18.63 33.53 -10.49
CA PRO A 193 19.32 34.59 -9.78
C PRO A 193 18.44 35.19 -8.69
N VAL A 194 19.06 35.78 -7.67
CA VAL A 194 18.36 36.36 -6.51
C VAL A 194 18.64 37.85 -6.43
N CYS A 195 17.61 38.68 -6.48
CA CYS A 195 17.72 40.10 -6.16
C CYS A 195 17.92 40.27 -4.65
N ALA A 196 18.95 41.00 -4.24
CA ALA A 196 19.26 41.26 -2.84
C ALA A 196 19.42 42.75 -2.60
N GLY A 197 18.70 43.30 -1.63
CA GLY A 197 18.91 44.66 -1.11
C GLY A 197 19.70 44.59 0.19
N LEU A 198 20.71 45.45 0.30
CA LEU A 198 21.67 45.44 1.40
C LEU A 198 21.96 46.84 1.91
N ARG A 199 22.41 46.90 3.17
CA ARG A 199 23.26 48.00 3.61
C ARG A 199 24.63 47.86 2.95
N TRP A 200 25.15 48.94 2.39
CA TRP A 200 26.35 48.94 1.54
C TRP A 200 27.45 49.82 2.11
N PRO A 201 28.76 49.53 1.91
CA PRO A 201 29.81 50.34 2.48
C PRO A 201 29.80 51.76 1.92
N LYS A 202 30.03 52.76 2.78
CA LYS A 202 30.21 54.17 2.35
C LYS A 202 31.50 54.35 1.53
N ALA A 203 32.52 53.54 1.83
CA ALA A 203 33.75 53.43 1.07
C ALA A 203 34.00 51.94 0.79
N GLU A 204 33.95 51.56 -0.48
CA GLU A 204 34.13 50.16 -0.86
C GLU A 204 35.60 49.77 -0.84
N GLN A 205 35.90 48.64 -0.21
CA GLN A 205 37.22 48.04 -0.23
C GLN A 205 37.09 46.59 -0.66
N TYR A 206 37.97 46.16 -1.57
CA TYR A 206 37.98 44.80 -2.09
C TYR A 206 39.34 44.17 -1.83
N LYS A 207 39.32 42.91 -1.41
CA LYS A 207 40.51 42.06 -1.34
C LYS A 207 40.26 40.83 -2.19
N ASP A 208 41.11 40.60 -3.18
CA ASP A 208 41.00 39.45 -4.10
C ASP A 208 39.62 39.31 -4.77
N GLY A 209 38.96 40.45 -5.04
CA GLY A 209 37.63 40.50 -5.64
C GLY A 209 36.45 40.28 -4.68
N VAL A 210 36.72 40.10 -3.38
CA VAL A 210 35.72 39.97 -2.31
C VAL A 210 35.54 41.31 -1.59
N LEU A 211 34.29 41.75 -1.46
CA LEU A 211 33.89 42.94 -0.72
C LEU A 211 34.23 42.75 0.76
N MET A 212 35.06 43.65 1.27
CA MET A 212 35.47 43.63 2.67
C MET A 212 34.33 44.05 3.58
N MET A 213 34.27 43.42 4.76
CA MET A 213 33.35 43.80 5.82
C MET A 213 33.62 45.24 6.27
N ALA A 214 32.57 46.02 6.42
CA ALA A 214 32.60 47.36 7.03
C ALA A 214 31.86 47.31 8.37
N PRO A 215 32.25 48.10 9.37
CA PRO A 215 31.51 48.17 10.63
C PRO A 215 30.12 48.82 10.41
N PRO A 216 29.15 48.62 11.33
CA PRO A 216 27.78 49.14 11.16
C PRO A 216 27.66 50.64 10.85
N GLU A 217 28.55 51.48 11.39
CA GLU A 217 28.62 52.92 11.12
C GLU A 217 29.23 53.26 9.74
N GLY A 218 29.97 52.31 9.17
CA GLY A 218 30.65 52.38 7.89
C GLY A 218 29.78 51.98 6.68
N VAL A 219 28.54 51.56 6.92
CA VAL A 219 27.57 51.23 5.85
C VAL A 219 26.43 52.25 5.76
N ARG A 220 25.86 52.42 4.57
CA ARG A 220 24.64 53.18 4.28
C ARG A 220 23.53 52.23 3.89
N ASP A 221 22.29 52.56 4.21
CA ASP A 221 21.15 51.80 3.71
C ASP A 221 20.88 52.13 2.22
N GLY A 222 20.29 51.19 1.50
CA GLY A 222 19.89 51.36 0.11
C GLY A 222 20.99 51.08 -0.92
N HIS A 223 21.24 49.80 -1.20
CA HIS A 223 21.86 49.33 -2.43
C HIS A 223 21.36 47.93 -2.80
N SER A 224 21.08 47.68 -4.07
CA SER A 224 20.62 46.38 -4.55
C SER A 224 21.58 45.79 -5.58
N VAL A 225 21.76 44.47 -5.51
CA VAL A 225 22.56 43.68 -6.46
C VAL A 225 21.77 42.43 -6.84
N ILE A 226 22.22 41.74 -7.88
CA ILE A 226 21.70 40.43 -8.25
C ILE A 226 22.75 39.36 -7.95
N LEU A 227 22.42 38.43 -7.06
CA LEU A 227 23.24 37.26 -6.76
C LEU A 227 23.13 36.27 -7.91
N VAL A 228 24.26 35.82 -8.40
CA VAL A 228 24.39 34.94 -9.58
C VAL A 228 25.22 33.71 -9.28
N GLY A 229 25.51 33.42 -8.02
CA GLY A 229 26.26 32.23 -7.65
C GLY A 229 26.72 32.26 -6.21
N PHE A 230 27.35 31.17 -5.79
CA PHE A 230 27.98 31.04 -4.50
C PHE A 230 29.15 30.06 -4.56
N ARG A 231 30.06 30.17 -3.58
CA ARG A 231 31.16 29.23 -3.38
C ARG A 231 31.35 29.02 -1.89
N ASP A 232 31.21 27.78 -1.44
CA ASP A 232 31.57 27.38 -0.08
C ASP A 232 33.08 27.31 0.03
N ASP A 233 33.61 28.00 1.03
CA ASP A 233 35.04 28.26 1.20
C ASP A 233 35.28 28.53 2.68
N SER A 234 35.83 27.54 3.39
CA SER A 234 36.04 27.62 4.83
C SER A 234 37.01 28.72 5.26
N ASP A 235 37.85 29.19 4.33
CA ASP A 235 38.81 30.26 4.58
C ASP A 235 38.17 31.66 4.44
N GLN A 236 36.93 31.72 3.94
CA GLN A 236 36.16 32.95 3.84
C GLN A 236 35.29 33.16 5.09
N PRO A 237 35.19 34.41 5.59
CA PRO A 237 34.30 34.77 6.70
C PRO A 237 32.86 34.28 6.48
N GLY A 238 32.32 33.54 7.46
CA GLY A 238 30.99 32.92 7.36
C GLY A 238 30.90 31.63 6.51
N GLY A 239 32.02 31.08 6.03
CA GLY A 239 32.11 29.77 5.37
C GLY A 239 31.90 29.79 3.85
N GLY A 240 32.02 30.96 3.21
CA GLY A 240 31.94 31.09 1.76
C GLY A 240 31.57 32.49 1.28
N VAL A 241 31.30 32.61 -0.02
CA VAL A 241 30.98 33.86 -0.71
C VAL A 241 29.79 33.71 -1.65
N PHE A 242 29.00 34.77 -1.80
CA PHE A 242 28.07 34.95 -2.92
C PHE A 242 28.74 35.72 -4.05
N LEU A 243 28.49 35.30 -5.29
CA LEU A 243 28.85 36.02 -6.51
C LEU A 243 27.69 36.94 -6.87
N PHE A 244 27.97 38.20 -7.22
CA PHE A 244 26.93 39.17 -7.58
C PHE A 244 27.32 40.01 -8.79
N ARG A 245 26.31 40.54 -9.48
CA ARG A 245 26.42 41.59 -10.50
C ARG A 245 25.85 42.89 -9.94
N ASN A 246 26.50 44.01 -10.27
CA ASN A 246 26.19 45.31 -9.71
C ASN A 246 26.06 46.37 -10.81
N SER A 247 24.89 47.00 -10.89
CA SER A 247 24.60 48.07 -11.83
C SER A 247 25.35 49.37 -11.52
N SER A 248 25.77 49.57 -10.26
CA SER A 248 26.66 50.67 -9.88
C SER A 248 28.09 50.34 -10.30
N GLY A 249 28.64 51.14 -11.23
CA GLY A 249 29.95 50.90 -11.82
C GLY A 249 30.00 49.73 -12.82
N ALA A 250 28.85 49.10 -13.13
CA ALA A 250 28.71 47.99 -14.09
C ALA A 250 29.77 46.88 -13.94
N ARG A 251 29.82 46.25 -12.76
CA ARG A 251 30.85 45.25 -12.43
C ARG A 251 30.27 44.01 -11.75
N GLU A 252 31.06 42.95 -11.75
CA GLU A 252 30.85 41.77 -10.92
C GLU A 252 31.69 41.85 -9.65
N GLY A 253 31.25 41.16 -8.60
CA GLY A 253 31.98 41.10 -7.34
C GLY A 253 31.56 39.89 -6.51
N GLN A 254 32.24 39.72 -5.37
CA GLN A 254 31.92 38.68 -4.41
C GLN A 254 31.68 39.31 -3.04
N MET A 255 30.80 38.75 -2.23
CA MET A 255 30.63 39.14 -0.83
C MET A 255 30.61 37.90 0.06
N THR A 256 31.17 38.00 1.25
CA THR A 256 31.17 36.88 2.19
C THR A 256 29.77 36.56 2.70
N TYR A 257 29.54 35.30 3.08
CA TYR A 257 28.30 34.92 3.77
C TYR A 257 28.12 35.72 5.07
N GLU A 258 29.21 36.05 5.76
CA GLU A 258 29.15 36.93 6.93
C GLU A 258 28.61 38.32 6.59
N TYR A 259 29.06 38.93 5.49
CA TYR A 259 28.54 40.22 5.04
C TYR A 259 27.04 40.15 4.72
N ALA A 260 26.62 39.14 3.95
CA ALA A 260 25.21 38.92 3.62
C ALA A 260 24.35 38.70 4.88
N ARG A 261 24.85 37.91 5.84
CA ARG A 261 24.19 37.68 7.13
C ARG A 261 24.10 38.91 8.01
N ALA A 262 25.01 39.86 7.88
CA ALA A 262 24.97 41.10 8.64
C ALA A 262 24.07 42.17 8.00
N TYR A 263 24.05 42.27 6.66
CA TYR A 263 23.58 43.48 5.98
C TYR A 263 22.53 43.28 4.88
N MET A 264 22.09 42.06 4.58
CA MET A 264 21.02 41.84 3.60
C MET A 264 19.64 42.12 4.22
N ASN A 265 18.95 43.13 3.68
CA ASN A 265 17.66 43.64 4.16
C ASN A 265 16.47 42.92 3.51
N ASP A 266 16.58 42.52 2.25
CA ASP A 266 15.59 41.72 1.53
C ASP A 266 16.23 40.83 0.46
N ALA A 267 15.49 39.78 0.07
CA ALA A 267 15.88 38.89 -1.00
C ALA A 267 14.63 38.32 -1.71
N ILE A 268 14.59 38.43 -3.05
CA ILE A 268 13.55 37.87 -3.91
C ILE A 268 14.16 37.18 -5.13
N TRP A 269 13.41 36.28 -5.74
CA TRP A 269 13.72 35.76 -7.08
C TRP A 269 12.44 35.68 -7.91
N ILE A 270 12.61 35.66 -9.23
CA ILE A 270 11.50 35.67 -10.19
C ILE A 270 11.65 34.46 -11.10
N ASP A 271 10.56 33.71 -11.24
CA ASP A 271 10.41 32.70 -12.29
C ASP A 271 9.35 33.13 -13.29
N PHE A 272 9.33 32.41 -14.42
CA PHE A 272 8.13 32.28 -15.21
C PHE A 272 7.47 30.96 -14.84
N GLY A 273 6.14 30.89 -14.92
CA GLY A 273 5.47 29.61 -14.99
C GLY A 273 5.98 28.84 -16.22
N THR A 274 7.01 28.01 -16.04
CA THR A 274 7.27 26.89 -16.92
C THR A 274 5.99 26.05 -16.91
N THR A 275 5.68 25.38 -18.00
CA THR A 275 4.81 24.20 -17.96
C THR A 275 5.35 23.17 -16.95
N GLU A 276 6.59 23.30 -16.46
CA GLU A 276 7.11 22.57 -15.28
C GLU A 276 6.69 23.12 -13.92
N SER A 277 6.17 24.34 -13.81
CA SER A 277 5.45 24.83 -12.62
C SER A 277 3.97 24.40 -12.65
N ALA A 278 3.44 24.11 -13.84
CA ALA A 278 2.33 23.16 -13.99
C ALA A 278 2.76 21.69 -13.85
N MET A 279 4.08 21.38 -13.74
CA MET A 279 4.59 20.09 -13.24
C MET A 279 4.97 20.10 -11.75
N SER A 280 5.03 21.26 -11.10
CA SER A 280 4.81 21.36 -9.66
C SER A 280 3.34 21.16 -9.30
N ASP A 281 2.43 21.23 -10.28
CA ASP A 281 1.06 20.71 -10.21
C ASP A 281 0.87 19.39 -10.99
N SER A 282 1.88 18.89 -11.72
CA SER A 282 1.91 17.48 -12.12
C SER A 282 2.39 16.72 -10.91
N LYS A 283 1.41 16.47 -10.03
CA LYS A 283 1.38 15.26 -9.23
C LYS A 283 2.07 14.15 -10.01
N SER A 284 3.18 13.66 -9.45
CA SER A 284 3.97 12.57 -10.01
C SER A 284 3.04 11.41 -10.42
N VAL A 285 3.49 10.49 -11.27
CA VAL A 285 2.74 9.26 -11.55
C VAL A 285 2.27 8.63 -10.23
N MET A 286 3.09 8.66 -9.19
CA MET A 286 2.73 8.16 -7.86
C MET A 286 1.63 8.97 -7.17
N ASP A 287 1.61 10.29 -7.28
CA ASP A 287 0.53 11.12 -6.73
C ASP A 287 -0.81 10.90 -7.45
N CYS A 288 -0.79 10.50 -8.72
CA CYS A 288 -2.00 10.11 -9.46
C CYS A 288 -2.53 8.74 -9.01
N LEU A 289 -1.65 7.85 -8.57
CA LEU A 289 -1.97 6.44 -8.30
C LEU A 289 -2.11 6.13 -6.80
N ASN A 290 -1.57 6.97 -5.92
CA ASN A 290 -1.56 6.72 -4.48
C ASN A 290 -2.87 7.20 -3.82
N PRO A 291 -3.71 6.28 -3.32
CA PRO A 291 -4.97 6.63 -2.65
C PRO A 291 -4.79 7.46 -1.38
N MET A 292 -3.60 7.45 -0.76
CA MET A 292 -3.30 8.25 0.44
C MET A 292 -2.96 9.72 0.14
N THR A 293 -2.74 10.06 -1.13
CA THR A 293 -2.42 11.43 -1.53
C THR A 293 -3.64 12.09 -2.17
N ILE A 294 -3.66 13.42 -2.14
CA ILE A 294 -4.68 14.16 -2.91
C ILE A 294 -4.37 13.89 -4.39
N GLY A 295 -5.28 13.28 -5.15
CA GLY A 295 -5.11 13.07 -6.60
C GLY A 295 -5.14 14.38 -7.42
N PRO A 296 -4.89 14.35 -8.74
CA PRO A 296 -4.83 15.56 -9.57
C PRO A 296 -6.12 16.39 -9.52
N ALA A 297 -5.97 17.71 -9.65
CA ALA A 297 -7.11 18.62 -9.71
C ALA A 297 -7.90 18.33 -11.00
N GLY A 298 -9.22 18.21 -10.85
CA GLY A 298 -10.12 17.92 -11.96
C GLY A 298 -11.58 18.01 -11.54
N ARG A 299 -12.48 17.63 -12.42
CA ARG A 299 -13.92 17.62 -12.16
C ARG A 299 -14.35 16.27 -11.60
N ASN A 300 -14.84 16.26 -10.36
CA ASN A 300 -15.47 15.09 -9.78
C ASN A 300 -16.74 14.72 -10.56
N ARG A 301 -16.91 13.43 -10.82
CA ARG A 301 -18.05 12.84 -11.51
C ARG A 301 -18.45 11.57 -10.77
N ARG A 302 -19.75 11.25 -10.80
CA ARG A 302 -20.31 10.02 -10.25
C ARG A 302 -21.32 9.44 -11.22
N VAL A 303 -21.29 8.13 -11.35
CA VAL A 303 -22.40 7.32 -11.88
C VAL A 303 -22.81 6.32 -10.80
N SER A 304 -24.09 5.97 -10.76
CA SER A 304 -24.62 5.08 -9.73
C SER A 304 -25.83 4.31 -10.23
N SER A 305 -26.23 3.29 -9.46
CA SER A 305 -27.47 2.53 -9.65
C SER A 305 -28.74 3.29 -9.27
N ASN A 306 -28.69 4.61 -9.07
CA ASN A 306 -29.86 5.37 -8.66
C ASN A 306 -30.93 5.37 -9.78
N GLN A 307 -32.19 5.44 -9.39
CA GLN A 307 -33.28 5.35 -10.35
C GLN A 307 -33.28 6.57 -11.28
N GLN A 308 -33.27 6.38 -12.60
CA GLN A 308 -33.28 7.48 -13.58
C GLN A 308 -34.44 7.28 -14.58
N PRO A 309 -35.19 8.34 -14.92
CA PRO A 309 -35.05 9.74 -14.48
C PRO A 309 -35.68 10.07 -13.11
N GLU A 310 -36.33 9.12 -12.44
CA GLU A 310 -37.12 9.35 -11.20
C GLU A 310 -36.30 9.42 -9.89
N TRP A 311 -35.03 9.81 -9.96
CA TRP A 311 -34.08 9.81 -8.83
C TRP A 311 -34.52 10.65 -7.61
N HIS A 312 -35.50 11.54 -7.78
CA HIS A 312 -36.03 12.43 -6.75
C HIS A 312 -37.48 12.09 -6.34
N THR A 313 -38.07 11.05 -6.91
CA THR A 313 -39.46 10.65 -6.65
C THR A 313 -39.61 9.17 -6.31
N GLU A 314 -38.62 8.35 -6.63
CA GLU A 314 -38.63 6.89 -6.41
C GLU A 314 -37.34 6.44 -5.68
N ASN A 315 -37.30 5.17 -5.24
CA ASN A 315 -36.22 4.65 -4.37
C ASN A 315 -35.74 3.23 -4.77
N LEU A 316 -35.99 2.79 -6.00
CA LEU A 316 -35.46 1.51 -6.51
C LEU A 316 -34.02 1.70 -7.01
N ASP A 317 -33.11 2.11 -6.13
CA ASP A 317 -31.73 2.49 -6.46
C ASP A 317 -30.78 1.30 -6.68
N MET A 318 -31.29 0.19 -7.23
CA MET A 318 -30.50 -1.01 -7.55
C MET A 318 -30.73 -1.51 -8.97
N THR A 319 -29.70 -2.17 -9.50
CA THR A 319 -29.80 -2.93 -10.74
C THR A 319 -30.10 -4.39 -10.46
N TRP A 320 -31.17 -4.91 -11.06
CA TRP A 320 -31.48 -6.35 -11.02
C TRP A 320 -30.61 -7.12 -12.01
N LEU A 321 -29.85 -8.09 -11.51
CA LEU A 321 -29.01 -8.99 -12.29
C LEU A 321 -29.57 -10.41 -12.26
N GLN A 322 -30.25 -10.79 -13.35
CA GLN A 322 -30.72 -12.16 -13.55
C GLN A 322 -29.55 -13.13 -13.82
N PRO A 323 -29.75 -14.46 -13.63
CA PRO A 323 -28.76 -15.47 -13.99
C PRO A 323 -28.16 -15.28 -15.39
N GLY A 324 -26.83 -15.28 -15.47
CA GLY A 324 -26.07 -15.11 -16.71
C GLY A 324 -26.20 -13.72 -17.37
N LYS A 325 -26.81 -12.75 -16.70
CA LYS A 325 -26.92 -11.37 -17.20
C LYS A 325 -25.82 -10.48 -16.62
N SER A 326 -25.49 -9.45 -17.38
CA SER A 326 -24.52 -8.44 -17.01
C SER A 326 -25.18 -7.07 -16.91
N VAL A 327 -24.69 -6.25 -15.99
CA VAL A 327 -24.87 -4.80 -16.06
C VAL A 327 -23.61 -4.20 -16.66
N GLU A 328 -23.80 -3.41 -17.71
CA GLU A 328 -22.78 -2.54 -18.25
C GLU A 328 -23.04 -1.14 -17.69
N MET A 329 -22.12 -0.64 -16.88
CA MET A 329 -22.20 0.74 -16.40
C MET A 329 -21.96 1.71 -17.57
N PRO A 330 -22.45 2.97 -17.49
CA PRO A 330 -22.15 3.97 -18.51
C PRO A 330 -20.65 4.07 -18.79
N VAL A 331 -20.27 4.16 -20.06
CA VAL A 331 -18.87 4.32 -20.46
C VAL A 331 -18.37 5.67 -19.96
N PHE A 332 -17.24 5.65 -19.26
CA PHE A 332 -16.57 6.85 -18.77
C PHE A 332 -15.75 7.43 -19.92
N GLU A 333 -15.99 8.69 -20.32
CA GLU A 333 -15.27 9.32 -21.44
C GLU A 333 -14.18 10.32 -20.99
N GLY A 334 -13.10 10.35 -21.77
CA GLY A 334 -11.99 11.30 -21.64
C GLY A 334 -10.79 10.72 -20.87
N PRO A 335 -9.77 11.55 -20.58
CA PRO A 335 -8.79 11.20 -19.57
C PRO A 335 -9.40 11.40 -18.17
N GLY A 336 -9.25 10.39 -17.33
CA GLY A 336 -9.80 10.41 -15.98
C GLY A 336 -9.14 9.38 -15.08
N ILE A 337 -9.45 9.46 -13.78
CA ILE A 337 -8.98 8.52 -12.77
C ILE A 337 -10.18 8.07 -11.96
N ILE A 338 -10.54 6.78 -12.00
CA ILE A 338 -11.51 6.22 -11.06
C ILE A 338 -10.89 6.33 -9.67
N THR A 339 -11.60 6.97 -8.75
CA THR A 339 -11.10 7.32 -7.42
C THR A 339 -11.76 6.51 -6.32
N HIS A 340 -12.98 6.05 -6.58
CA HIS A 340 -13.74 5.25 -5.64
C HIS A 340 -14.78 4.41 -6.39
N MET A 341 -14.91 3.15 -6.00
CA MET A 341 -16.07 2.32 -6.36
C MET A 341 -16.68 1.78 -5.08
N TRP A 342 -18.01 1.80 -5.01
CA TRP A 342 -18.76 1.17 -3.95
C TRP A 342 -19.79 0.21 -4.52
N PHE A 343 -19.93 -0.95 -3.89
CA PHE A 343 -20.93 -1.95 -4.23
C PHE A 343 -21.58 -2.53 -2.98
N THR A 344 -22.85 -2.90 -3.07
CA THR A 344 -23.42 -3.92 -2.20
C THR A 344 -24.42 -4.77 -2.97
N SER A 345 -24.58 -6.02 -2.57
CA SER A 345 -25.41 -6.98 -3.28
C SER A 345 -26.14 -7.90 -2.33
N HIS A 346 -27.36 -8.29 -2.71
CA HIS A 346 -28.08 -9.37 -2.05
C HIS A 346 -27.30 -10.69 -2.06
N SER A 347 -26.33 -10.86 -2.98
CA SER A 347 -25.43 -12.01 -3.02
C SER A 347 -24.52 -12.10 -1.79
N GLY A 348 -24.20 -10.97 -1.13
CA GLY A 348 -23.43 -10.97 0.11
C GLY A 348 -24.16 -11.65 1.28
N TRP A 349 -25.46 -11.43 1.38
CA TRP A 349 -26.32 -12.00 2.42
C TRP A 349 -26.49 -13.52 2.31
N VAL A 350 -26.21 -14.09 1.14
CA VAL A 350 -26.29 -15.54 0.88
C VAL A 350 -24.92 -16.19 0.67
N SER A 351 -23.83 -15.48 0.97
CA SER A 351 -22.45 -15.95 0.81
C SER A 351 -22.09 -16.34 -0.64
N GLU A 352 -22.58 -15.56 -1.61
CA GLU A 352 -22.41 -15.82 -3.05
C GLU A 352 -21.70 -14.68 -3.79
N LEU A 353 -20.90 -13.82 -3.14
CA LEU A 353 -20.22 -12.72 -3.84
C LEU A 353 -19.29 -13.19 -4.98
N ASN A 354 -18.77 -14.42 -4.91
CA ASN A 354 -17.93 -15.00 -5.97
C ASN A 354 -18.69 -15.40 -7.25
N THR A 355 -20.03 -15.35 -7.21
CA THR A 355 -20.87 -15.46 -8.41
C THR A 355 -20.84 -14.20 -9.26
N LEU A 356 -20.55 -13.04 -8.65
CA LEU A 356 -20.49 -11.78 -9.36
C LEU A 356 -19.08 -11.61 -9.92
N CYS A 357 -18.95 -11.45 -11.22
CA CYS A 357 -17.68 -11.21 -11.88
C CYS A 357 -17.55 -9.73 -12.26
N LEU A 358 -16.48 -9.10 -11.78
CA LEU A 358 -16.08 -7.75 -12.15
C LEU A 358 -15.13 -7.79 -13.35
N ARG A 359 -15.47 -7.03 -14.39
CA ARG A 359 -14.59 -6.72 -15.51
C ARG A 359 -14.45 -5.23 -15.71
N ILE A 360 -13.23 -4.73 -15.88
CA ILE A 360 -12.97 -3.33 -16.23
C ILE A 360 -12.08 -3.28 -17.46
N TYR A 361 -12.47 -2.50 -18.46
CA TYR A 361 -11.76 -2.35 -19.74
C TYR A 361 -11.23 -0.93 -19.88
N TRP A 362 -10.00 -0.79 -20.37
CA TRP A 362 -9.32 0.48 -20.56
C TRP A 362 -9.22 0.84 -22.04
N ASP A 363 -9.60 2.08 -22.38
CA ASP A 363 -9.36 2.74 -23.67
C ASP A 363 -9.77 1.95 -24.91
N GLY A 364 -10.87 1.20 -24.81
CA GLY A 364 -11.43 0.39 -25.89
C GLY A 364 -10.72 -0.94 -26.12
N ASN A 365 -9.82 -1.35 -25.22
CA ASN A 365 -9.20 -2.67 -25.27
C ASN A 365 -10.29 -3.77 -25.16
N PRO A 366 -10.33 -4.75 -26.09
CA PRO A 366 -11.27 -5.87 -26.00
C PRO A 366 -11.00 -6.76 -24.78
N GLU A 367 -9.76 -6.84 -24.31
CA GLU A 367 -9.40 -7.59 -23.12
C GLU A 367 -9.56 -6.72 -21.86
N PRO A 368 -10.24 -7.21 -20.80
CA PRO A 368 -10.42 -6.43 -19.59
C PRO A 368 -9.07 -6.21 -18.89
N GLY A 369 -8.76 -5.06 -18.32
CA GLY A 369 -7.60 -4.88 -17.44
C GLY A 369 -7.81 -5.44 -16.02
N VAL A 370 -9.06 -5.47 -15.55
CA VAL A 370 -9.46 -6.13 -14.31
C VAL A 370 -10.40 -7.27 -14.64
N GLU A 371 -10.13 -8.48 -14.19
CA GLU A 371 -11.04 -9.62 -14.27
C GLU A 371 -10.92 -10.48 -13.00
N ALA A 372 -11.94 -10.43 -12.14
CA ALA A 372 -11.99 -11.20 -10.90
C ALA A 372 -13.43 -11.41 -10.38
N PRO A 373 -13.69 -12.43 -9.55
CA PRO A 373 -14.89 -12.47 -8.73
C PRO A 373 -14.91 -11.28 -7.77
N LEU A 374 -16.10 -10.74 -7.50
CA LEU A 374 -16.28 -9.55 -6.69
C LEU A 374 -15.79 -9.79 -5.26
N GLY A 375 -16.08 -10.95 -4.66
CA GLY A 375 -15.58 -11.28 -3.33
C GLY A 375 -14.05 -11.30 -3.25
N ASP A 376 -13.38 -12.01 -4.17
CA ASP A 376 -11.92 -12.08 -4.22
C ASP A 376 -11.25 -10.72 -4.47
N PHE A 377 -11.81 -9.87 -5.35
CA PHE A 377 -11.29 -8.52 -5.58
C PHE A 377 -11.29 -7.65 -4.31
N PHE A 378 -12.30 -7.82 -3.46
CA PHE A 378 -12.49 -7.08 -2.20
C PHE A 378 -11.89 -7.77 -0.97
N ALA A 379 -10.97 -8.73 -1.16
CA ALA A 379 -10.33 -9.49 -0.09
C ALA A 379 -11.30 -10.30 0.81
N VAL A 380 -12.47 -10.67 0.28
CA VAL A 380 -13.47 -11.53 0.94
C VAL A 380 -13.83 -12.70 0.03
N GLY A 381 -12.79 -13.42 -0.41
CA GLY A 381 -12.92 -14.63 -1.21
C GLY A 381 -13.78 -15.71 -0.53
N HIS A 382 -14.13 -16.75 -1.29
CA HIS A 382 -15.19 -17.73 -0.95
C HIS A 382 -16.60 -17.14 -0.81
N GLY A 383 -16.81 -15.87 -1.15
CA GLY A 383 -18.12 -15.27 -1.35
C GLY A 383 -18.84 -14.75 -0.09
N LYS A 384 -18.29 -14.96 1.12
CA LYS A 384 -18.89 -14.51 2.39
C LYS A 384 -18.26 -13.19 2.84
N PRO A 385 -19.05 -12.11 3.04
CA PRO A 385 -18.54 -10.87 3.61
C PRO A 385 -17.84 -11.09 4.95
N ALA A 386 -16.76 -10.37 5.15
CA ALA A 386 -16.03 -10.26 6.41
C ALA A 386 -15.51 -8.84 6.53
N VAL A 387 -15.23 -8.38 7.75
CA VAL A 387 -14.64 -7.05 7.94
C VAL A 387 -13.30 -7.01 7.19
N VAL A 388 -13.06 -5.94 6.42
CA VAL A 388 -11.75 -5.60 5.83
C VAL A 388 -11.52 -4.12 6.07
N GLU A 389 -10.46 -3.77 6.79
CA GLU A 389 -10.11 -2.39 7.16
C GLU A 389 -8.76 -2.00 6.53
N SER A 390 -8.69 -2.07 5.20
CA SER A 390 -7.49 -1.73 4.44
C SER A 390 -7.62 -0.37 3.73
N VAL A 391 -6.50 0.20 3.27
CA VAL A 391 -6.53 1.46 2.51
C VAL A 391 -7.15 1.31 1.12
N PRO A 392 -6.73 0.35 0.27
CA PRO A 392 -7.27 0.27 -1.08
C PRO A 392 -8.65 -0.37 -1.16
N VAL A 393 -9.02 -1.24 -0.20
CA VAL A 393 -10.36 -1.86 -0.15
C VAL A 393 -10.89 -1.93 1.28
N GLN A 394 -12.18 -1.75 1.45
CA GLN A 394 -12.87 -1.87 2.72
C GLN A 394 -14.14 -2.69 2.56
N VAL A 395 -14.42 -3.55 3.53
CA VAL A 395 -15.62 -4.39 3.54
C VAL A 395 -16.27 -4.33 4.92
N SER A 396 -17.56 -3.98 4.98
CA SER A 396 -18.34 -4.15 6.21
C SER A 396 -18.78 -5.61 6.35
N ILE A 397 -19.03 -6.05 7.59
CA ILE A 397 -19.57 -7.39 7.87
C ILE A 397 -20.91 -7.66 7.15
N THR A 398 -21.64 -6.61 6.78
CA THR A 398 -22.92 -6.67 6.04
C THR A 398 -22.76 -6.64 4.51
N GLY A 399 -21.53 -6.57 3.98
CA GLY A 399 -21.27 -6.61 2.54
C GLY A 399 -21.34 -5.25 1.82
N SER A 400 -20.95 -4.16 2.48
CA SER A 400 -20.59 -2.91 1.82
C SER A 400 -19.15 -3.02 1.32
N LEU A 401 -18.93 -2.97 0.00
CA LEU A 401 -17.65 -3.20 -0.66
C LEU A 401 -17.13 -1.88 -1.25
N SER A 402 -16.12 -1.26 -0.64
CA SER A 402 -15.53 0.01 -1.08
C SER A 402 -14.11 -0.18 -1.60
N CYS A 403 -13.79 0.40 -2.75
CA CYS A 403 -12.49 0.31 -3.41
C CYS A 403 -11.97 1.72 -3.69
N TYR A 404 -10.73 1.99 -3.29
CA TYR A 404 -10.04 3.26 -3.43
C TYR A 404 -8.79 3.18 -4.34
N TRP A 405 -8.51 2.03 -4.96
CA TRP A 405 -7.51 1.94 -6.02
C TRP A 405 -7.74 3.02 -7.08
N ARG A 406 -6.68 3.78 -7.41
CA ARG A 406 -6.73 4.84 -8.41
C ARG A 406 -6.55 4.23 -9.79
N MET A 407 -7.59 4.23 -10.62
CA MET A 407 -7.53 3.56 -11.92
C MET A 407 -7.60 4.59 -13.06
N PRO A 408 -6.45 5.01 -13.62
CA PRO A 408 -6.42 5.98 -14.72
C PRO A 408 -6.89 5.34 -16.04
N PHE A 409 -7.53 6.15 -16.88
CA PHE A 409 -7.89 5.83 -18.27
C PHE A 409 -7.68 7.07 -19.14
N ARG A 410 -7.24 6.92 -20.40
CA ARG A 410 -6.88 8.07 -21.27
C ARG A 410 -8.03 8.49 -22.18
N LYS A 411 -8.80 7.53 -22.68
CA LYS A 411 -9.88 7.69 -23.64
C LYS A 411 -11.21 7.27 -23.03
N SER A 412 -11.23 6.10 -22.40
CA SER A 412 -12.45 5.57 -21.81
C SER A 412 -12.23 4.46 -20.78
N ALA A 413 -13.15 4.31 -19.83
CA ALA A 413 -13.27 3.09 -19.04
C ALA A 413 -14.65 2.46 -19.22
N LYS A 414 -14.72 1.13 -19.22
CA LYS A 414 -15.99 0.36 -19.21
C LYS A 414 -15.95 -0.61 -18.04
N ILE A 415 -16.96 -0.57 -17.17
CA ILE A 415 -17.11 -1.49 -16.04
C ILE A 415 -18.32 -2.39 -16.28
N VAL A 416 -18.14 -3.69 -16.11
CA VAL A 416 -19.16 -4.72 -16.29
C VAL A 416 -19.19 -5.61 -15.05
N ILE A 417 -20.38 -5.81 -14.48
CA ILE A 417 -20.62 -6.87 -13.48
C ILE A 417 -21.51 -7.93 -14.12
N THR A 418 -21.07 -9.18 -14.10
CA THR A 418 -21.86 -10.33 -14.58
C THR A 418 -22.28 -11.20 -13.42
N ASN A 419 -23.54 -11.61 -13.38
CA ASN A 419 -24.01 -12.64 -12.47
C ASN A 419 -23.78 -14.02 -13.10
N ASP A 420 -22.70 -14.69 -12.71
CA ASP A 420 -22.37 -16.03 -13.19
C ASP A 420 -23.16 -17.14 -12.45
N ASN A 421 -24.00 -16.80 -11.47
CA ASN A 421 -24.88 -17.77 -10.84
C ASN A 421 -25.93 -18.26 -11.87
N PRO A 422 -26.00 -19.56 -12.19
CA PRO A 422 -26.96 -20.08 -13.16
C PRO A 422 -28.40 -20.14 -12.62
N ASP A 423 -28.57 -20.13 -11.29
CA ASP A 423 -29.83 -20.49 -10.64
C ASP A 423 -30.50 -19.33 -9.89
N ARG A 424 -29.77 -18.23 -9.64
CA ARG A 424 -30.25 -17.12 -8.80
C ARG A 424 -29.91 -15.74 -9.34
N GLY A 425 -30.90 -14.86 -9.36
CA GLY A 425 -30.72 -13.43 -9.59
C GLY A 425 -30.34 -12.67 -8.32
N THR A 426 -29.80 -11.47 -8.47
CA THR A 426 -29.43 -10.62 -7.33
C THR A 426 -29.67 -9.14 -7.63
N GLY A 427 -29.98 -8.36 -6.59
CA GLY A 427 -29.96 -6.90 -6.69
C GLY A 427 -28.55 -6.38 -6.39
N LEU A 428 -28.05 -5.48 -7.24
CA LEU A 428 -26.75 -4.83 -7.09
C LEU A 428 -26.93 -3.32 -6.97
N TYR A 429 -26.45 -2.77 -5.86
CA TYR A 429 -26.27 -1.33 -5.68
C TYR A 429 -24.82 -0.99 -6.01
N TRP A 430 -24.59 0.12 -6.70
CA TRP A 430 -23.24 0.53 -7.08
C TRP A 430 -23.10 2.05 -7.23
N GLN A 431 -21.89 2.53 -6.95
CA GLN A 431 -21.43 3.90 -7.20
C GLN A 431 -20.01 3.85 -7.75
N VAL A 432 -19.73 4.64 -8.78
CA VAL A 432 -18.38 4.82 -9.31
C VAL A 432 -18.10 6.31 -9.40
N ASP A 433 -17.12 6.75 -8.62
CA ASP A 433 -16.60 8.10 -8.59
C ASP A 433 -15.30 8.16 -9.38
N TYR A 434 -15.16 9.20 -10.20
CA TYR A 434 -13.93 9.48 -10.91
C TYR A 434 -13.66 10.97 -11.02
N THR A 435 -12.39 11.31 -11.12
CA THR A 435 -11.94 12.67 -11.42
C THR A 435 -11.65 12.75 -12.92
N GLN A 436 -12.43 13.55 -13.63
CA GLN A 436 -12.16 13.91 -15.02
C GLN A 436 -11.09 15.00 -15.04
N VAL A 437 -10.02 14.79 -15.81
CA VAL A 437 -8.88 15.71 -15.92
C VAL A 437 -8.73 16.20 -17.36
N GLU A 438 -7.94 17.24 -17.58
CA GLU A 438 -7.63 17.70 -18.94
C GLU A 438 -6.62 16.78 -19.64
N ALA A 439 -5.63 16.30 -18.89
CA ALA A 439 -4.60 15.39 -19.37
C ALA A 439 -4.07 14.51 -18.22
N LEU A 440 -3.50 13.36 -18.58
CA LEU A 440 -2.74 12.49 -17.69
C LEU A 440 -1.26 12.48 -18.13
N PRO A 441 -0.31 12.19 -17.23
CA PRO A 441 1.07 11.94 -17.62
C PRO A 441 1.17 10.87 -18.72
N GLU A 442 2.04 11.09 -19.71
CA GLU A 442 2.16 10.17 -20.86
C GLU A 442 2.49 8.74 -20.43
N SER A 443 3.35 8.60 -19.43
CA SER A 443 3.79 7.32 -18.85
C SER A 443 2.86 6.78 -17.76
N ILE A 444 1.64 7.28 -17.59
CA ILE A 444 0.73 6.76 -16.54
C ILE A 444 0.42 5.27 -16.81
N PRO A 445 0.72 4.35 -15.89
CA PRO A 445 0.36 2.95 -16.05
C PRO A 445 -1.14 2.75 -15.80
N TYR A 446 -1.73 1.68 -16.33
CA TYR A 446 -3.09 1.26 -16.02
C TYR A 446 -3.10 0.33 -14.81
N PHE A 447 -4.21 0.33 -14.06
CA PHE A 447 -4.45 -0.63 -13.00
C PHE A 447 -4.91 -1.96 -13.57
N TYR A 448 -4.37 -3.05 -13.06
CA TYR A 448 -4.73 -4.40 -13.43
C TYR A 448 -4.98 -5.26 -12.20
N ALA A 449 -5.93 -6.18 -12.34
CA ALA A 449 -6.18 -7.22 -11.36
C ALA A 449 -6.65 -8.51 -12.03
N ARG A 450 -6.05 -9.65 -11.67
CA ARG A 450 -6.35 -10.94 -12.29
C ARG A 450 -6.57 -12.04 -11.29
N TYR A 451 -7.72 -12.69 -11.41
CA TYR A 451 -8.01 -13.91 -10.69
C TYR A 451 -7.28 -15.12 -11.28
N ARG A 452 -6.81 -15.99 -10.40
CA ARG A 452 -6.27 -17.30 -10.73
C ARG A 452 -6.67 -18.33 -9.67
N GLN A 453 -6.67 -19.61 -10.04
CA GLN A 453 -6.92 -20.72 -9.13
C GLN A 453 -6.17 -21.99 -9.50
N GLU A 454 -6.03 -22.86 -8.51
CA GLU A 454 -5.69 -24.27 -8.65
C GLU A 454 -6.51 -25.08 -7.65
N TYR A 455 -7.47 -25.87 -8.17
CA TYR A 455 -8.42 -26.66 -7.38
C TYR A 455 -8.32 -28.15 -7.76
N PRO A 456 -7.39 -28.93 -7.17
CA PRO A 456 -6.40 -28.56 -6.16
C PRO A 456 -5.11 -27.92 -6.73
N ALA A 457 -4.23 -27.43 -5.85
CA ALA A 457 -2.86 -27.02 -6.17
C ALA A 457 -2.08 -28.15 -6.86
N VAL A 458 -1.26 -27.78 -7.85
CA VAL A 458 -0.56 -28.72 -8.72
C VAL A 458 0.82 -29.06 -8.17
N ALA A 459 1.00 -30.31 -7.73
CA ALA A 459 2.28 -30.82 -7.21
C ALA A 459 3.47 -30.63 -8.18
N GLY A 460 4.66 -30.44 -7.60
CA GLY A 460 5.94 -30.30 -8.29
C GLY A 460 6.25 -28.89 -8.78
N ARG A 461 5.44 -27.89 -8.46
CA ARG A 461 5.68 -26.48 -8.80
C ARG A 461 5.01 -25.53 -7.82
N ASP A 462 5.52 -24.31 -7.72
CA ASP A 462 4.88 -23.26 -6.93
C ASP A 462 3.54 -22.82 -7.55
N TYR A 463 2.63 -22.34 -6.69
CA TYR A 463 1.44 -21.65 -7.13
C TYR A 463 1.80 -20.29 -7.72
N LEU A 464 1.28 -19.99 -8.91
CA LEU A 464 1.55 -18.74 -9.62
C LEU A 464 0.53 -17.66 -9.25
N PHE A 465 1.00 -16.54 -8.68
CA PHE A 465 0.19 -15.33 -8.54
C PHE A 465 0.10 -14.57 -9.86
N ALA A 466 1.25 -14.29 -10.49
CA ALA A 466 1.33 -13.48 -11.69
C ALA A 466 2.59 -13.79 -12.53
N ASP A 467 2.47 -13.70 -13.85
CA ASP A 467 3.56 -13.79 -14.83
C ASP A 467 3.41 -12.64 -15.84
N LEU A 468 4.11 -11.55 -15.55
CA LEU A 468 3.96 -10.23 -16.17
C LEU A 468 5.11 -9.94 -17.12
N VAL A 469 4.81 -9.28 -18.23
CA VAL A 469 5.79 -8.75 -19.20
C VAL A 469 5.46 -7.30 -19.47
N GLY A 470 6.48 -6.44 -19.40
CA GLY A 470 6.38 -4.99 -19.57
C GLY A 470 7.07 -4.25 -18.43
N LYS A 471 6.67 -2.99 -18.24
CA LYS A 471 7.20 -2.12 -17.19
C LYS A 471 6.08 -1.70 -16.25
N GLY A 472 6.30 -1.84 -14.95
CA GLY A 472 5.25 -1.60 -13.97
C GLY A 472 5.69 -1.87 -12.54
N PHE A 473 4.71 -2.04 -11.67
CA PHE A 473 4.94 -2.42 -10.28
C PHE A 473 3.75 -3.18 -9.71
N TYR A 474 4.06 -4.23 -8.95
CA TYR A 474 3.11 -5.07 -8.23
C TYR A 474 2.70 -4.39 -6.92
N VAL A 475 1.40 -4.39 -6.62
CA VAL A 475 0.83 -3.67 -5.46
C VAL A 475 0.04 -4.56 -4.52
N GLY A 476 -0.09 -5.86 -4.77
CA GLY A 476 -0.62 -6.77 -3.76
C GLY A 476 -1.20 -8.06 -4.28
N SER A 477 -1.50 -8.95 -3.32
CA SER A 477 -2.15 -10.23 -3.53
C SER A 477 -3.31 -10.39 -2.55
N VAL A 478 -4.43 -10.92 -3.02
CA VAL A 478 -5.40 -11.64 -2.19
C VAL A 478 -5.22 -13.12 -2.46
N GLN A 479 -5.19 -13.96 -1.44
CA GLN A 479 -5.20 -15.42 -1.57
C GLN A 479 -6.33 -16.00 -0.71
N SER A 480 -6.99 -17.01 -1.25
CA SER A 480 -8.04 -17.77 -0.59
C SER A 480 -7.66 -19.25 -0.61
N ILE A 481 -7.81 -19.90 0.53
CA ILE A 481 -7.44 -21.30 0.75
C ILE A 481 -8.65 -22.09 1.25
N THR A 482 -8.79 -23.33 0.80
CA THR A 482 -9.56 -24.36 1.52
C THR A 482 -8.69 -25.59 1.70
N SER A 483 -8.49 -25.99 2.95
CA SER A 483 -7.61 -27.08 3.32
C SER A 483 -8.17 -28.42 2.85
N SER A 484 -7.34 -29.22 2.22
CA SER A 484 -7.64 -30.56 1.70
C SER A 484 -7.30 -31.68 2.69
N MET A 485 -6.56 -31.34 3.75
CA MET A 485 -6.10 -32.24 4.79
C MET A 485 -5.84 -31.43 6.06
N ASP A 486 -5.75 -32.10 7.19
CA ASP A 486 -5.49 -31.47 8.48
C ASP A 486 -4.03 -30.97 8.58
N GLY A 487 -3.79 -29.95 9.41
CA GLY A 487 -2.49 -29.33 9.66
C GLY A 487 -2.31 -27.97 8.96
N TRP A 488 -1.29 -27.23 9.40
CA TRP A 488 -0.96 -25.89 8.90
C TRP A 488 -0.59 -25.93 7.41
N PHE A 489 -1.09 -24.98 6.61
CA PHE A 489 -0.87 -24.98 5.16
C PHE A 489 0.23 -24.02 4.69
N GLY A 490 0.72 -23.15 5.57
CA GLY A 490 1.37 -21.91 5.18
C GLY A 490 2.88 -21.88 5.39
N GLU A 491 3.58 -23.01 5.42
CA GLU A 491 5.06 -23.00 5.50
C GLU A 491 5.72 -22.60 4.16
N GLY A 492 4.94 -22.45 3.09
CA GLY A 492 5.45 -22.19 1.76
C GLY A 492 5.93 -20.75 1.55
N ASP A 493 7.13 -20.61 0.99
CA ASP A 493 7.78 -19.32 0.74
C ASP A 493 7.19 -18.59 -0.48
N ASP A 494 7.13 -17.26 -0.43
CA ASP A 494 6.88 -16.42 -1.60
C ASP A 494 8.17 -16.12 -2.38
N PHE A 495 8.08 -16.09 -3.71
CA PHE A 495 9.20 -15.79 -4.58
C PHE A 495 8.82 -14.76 -5.65
N PHE A 496 9.66 -13.73 -5.82
CA PHE A 496 9.55 -12.77 -6.91
C PHE A 496 10.80 -12.80 -7.77
N TYR A 497 10.61 -13.15 -9.04
CA TYR A 497 11.63 -13.15 -10.08
C TYR A 497 11.46 -11.89 -10.93
N ILE A 498 12.33 -10.91 -10.71
CA ILE A 498 12.29 -9.60 -11.35
C ILE A 498 13.13 -9.61 -12.62
N ASP A 499 12.56 -9.10 -13.71
CA ASP A 499 13.23 -8.85 -14.99
C ASP A 499 13.96 -10.06 -15.61
N GLY A 500 13.42 -11.26 -15.35
CA GLY A 500 13.85 -12.51 -15.97
C GLY A 500 15.00 -13.20 -15.25
N GLU A 501 15.25 -12.86 -13.98
CA GLU A 501 16.24 -13.56 -13.17
C GLU A 501 15.91 -15.04 -12.97
N GLU A 502 16.94 -15.88 -12.92
CA GLU A 502 16.79 -17.33 -12.70
C GLU A 502 16.64 -17.67 -11.21
N VAL A 503 17.27 -16.88 -10.33
CA VAL A 503 17.17 -16.99 -8.87
C VAL A 503 16.38 -15.79 -8.39
N PRO A 504 15.30 -15.97 -7.62
CA PRO A 504 14.46 -14.86 -7.19
C PRO A 504 15.24 -13.96 -6.22
N SER A 505 15.21 -12.67 -6.45
CA SER A 505 15.85 -11.65 -5.60
C SER A 505 15.09 -11.43 -4.30
N LEU A 506 13.77 -11.68 -4.30
CA LEU A 506 12.93 -11.65 -3.11
C LEU A 506 12.46 -13.08 -2.79
N GLN A 507 12.85 -13.55 -1.61
CA GLN A 507 12.56 -14.89 -1.09
C GLN A 507 11.95 -14.74 0.30
N GLY A 508 10.79 -15.35 0.48
CA GLY A 508 10.04 -15.41 1.73
C GLY A 508 10.55 -16.43 2.72
N THR A 509 9.76 -16.66 3.77
CA THR A 509 10.02 -17.65 4.83
C THR A 509 8.79 -18.46 5.24
N GLY A 510 7.64 -18.16 4.64
CA GLY A 510 6.35 -18.74 4.95
C GLY A 510 5.22 -17.89 4.40
N THR A 511 4.06 -18.51 4.18
CA THR A 511 2.86 -17.83 3.69
C THR A 511 2.33 -16.88 4.75
N GLU A 512 2.29 -17.27 6.03
CA GLU A 512 1.90 -16.32 7.08
C GLU A 512 2.85 -15.15 7.20
N ASP A 513 4.15 -15.41 7.01
CA ASP A 513 5.20 -14.40 7.06
C ASP A 513 5.03 -13.41 5.90
N TYR A 514 4.75 -13.91 4.69
CA TYR A 514 4.41 -13.06 3.54
C TYR A 514 3.23 -12.16 3.85
N TYR A 515 2.20 -12.67 4.52
CA TYR A 515 1.03 -11.89 4.93
C TYR A 515 1.21 -11.12 6.26
N ASN A 516 2.45 -11.00 6.76
CA ASN A 516 2.84 -10.30 7.99
C ASN A 516 2.11 -10.77 9.26
N ASP A 517 1.73 -12.04 9.33
CA ASP A 517 1.41 -12.72 10.59
C ASP A 517 2.61 -13.58 11.02
N ALA A 518 2.46 -14.40 12.06
CA ALA A 518 3.46 -15.37 12.46
C ALA A 518 2.81 -16.45 13.32
N TRP A 519 3.30 -17.69 13.20
CA TRP A 519 2.80 -18.85 13.94
C TRP A 519 1.34 -19.17 13.64
N GLY A 520 1.01 -19.22 12.34
CA GLY A 520 -0.33 -19.45 11.85
C GLY A 520 -1.21 -18.20 11.77
N PHE A 521 -2.43 -18.38 11.26
CA PHE A 521 -3.38 -17.28 11.07
C PHE A 521 -4.46 -17.19 12.15
N ARG A 522 -5.00 -15.97 12.26
CA ARG A 522 -6.17 -15.61 13.05
C ARG A 522 -6.92 -14.45 12.39
N PRO A 523 -8.24 -14.31 12.61
CA PRO A 523 -8.99 -13.20 12.06
C PRO A 523 -8.37 -11.85 12.45
N ARG A 524 -7.89 -11.08 11.48
CA ARG A 524 -7.25 -9.78 11.67
C ARG A 524 -7.36 -8.95 10.41
N THR A 525 -7.58 -7.65 10.55
CA THR A 525 -7.56 -6.69 9.44
C THR A 525 -6.68 -5.50 9.78
N SER A 526 -5.99 -4.96 8.77
CA SER A 526 -5.22 -3.73 8.90
C SER A 526 -5.10 -3.00 7.57
N HIS A 527 -4.50 -1.80 7.61
CA HIS A 527 -4.33 -0.92 6.45
C HIS A 527 -3.65 -1.60 5.24
N TRP A 528 -2.68 -2.50 5.50
CA TRP A 528 -1.81 -3.08 4.47
C TRP A 528 -1.97 -4.58 4.30
N PHE A 529 -2.38 -5.30 5.33
CA PHE A 529 -2.49 -6.75 5.29
C PHE A 529 -3.55 -7.27 6.26
N GLY A 530 -4.00 -8.50 6.07
CA GLY A 530 -4.93 -9.12 7.01
C GLY A 530 -5.46 -10.46 6.53
N ASN A 531 -6.12 -11.14 7.47
CA ASN A 531 -6.78 -12.41 7.32
C ASN A 531 -8.24 -12.22 7.76
N PRO A 532 -9.11 -11.63 6.92
CA PRO A 532 -10.47 -11.26 7.33
C PRO A 532 -11.34 -12.46 7.70
N ARG A 533 -10.98 -13.65 7.23
CA ARG A 533 -11.64 -14.91 7.58
C ARG A 533 -10.60 -16.01 7.78
N TRP A 534 -10.72 -16.73 8.89
CA TRP A 534 -9.94 -17.93 9.19
C TRP A 534 -10.81 -18.92 9.96
N GLN A 535 -10.97 -20.15 9.44
CA GLN A 535 -11.79 -21.19 10.10
C GLN A 535 -10.97 -22.19 10.92
N GLY A 536 -9.70 -22.41 10.58
CA GLY A 536 -8.83 -23.37 11.25
C GLY A 536 -7.94 -24.13 10.28
N ASP A 537 -7.28 -25.16 10.80
CA ASP A 537 -6.27 -25.97 10.10
C ASP A 537 -6.79 -27.37 9.74
N SER A 538 -8.10 -27.61 9.79
CA SER A 538 -8.67 -28.92 9.50
C SER A 538 -9.06 -29.04 8.02
N ALA A 539 -9.13 -30.26 7.50
CA ALA A 539 -9.67 -30.49 6.16
C ALA A 539 -11.09 -29.90 6.03
N GLY A 540 -11.32 -29.10 5.00
CA GLY A 540 -12.56 -28.36 4.77
C GLY A 540 -12.68 -27.03 5.52
N ASP A 541 -11.70 -26.63 6.33
CA ASP A 541 -11.58 -25.25 6.78
C ASP A 541 -11.08 -24.35 5.64
N SER A 542 -11.44 -23.08 5.72
CA SER A 542 -11.08 -22.08 4.72
C SER A 542 -10.58 -20.79 5.35
N GLY A 543 -9.78 -20.08 4.57
CA GLY A 543 -9.20 -18.79 4.93
C GLY A 543 -9.09 -17.85 3.74
N VAL A 544 -9.00 -16.57 4.04
CA VAL A 544 -8.69 -15.51 3.08
C VAL A 544 -7.64 -14.61 3.71
N CYS A 545 -6.60 -14.28 2.95
CA CYS A 545 -5.52 -13.38 3.34
C CYS A 545 -5.27 -12.34 2.24
N TYR A 546 -4.82 -11.15 2.63
CA TYR A 546 -4.46 -10.07 1.73
C TYR A 546 -3.18 -9.36 2.18
N ARG A 547 -2.37 -8.91 1.23
CA ARG A 547 -1.24 -7.99 1.43
C ARG A 547 -1.20 -6.98 0.28
N TRP A 548 -1.07 -5.72 0.64
CA TRP A 548 -0.95 -4.58 -0.26
C TRP A 548 0.47 -4.01 -0.18
N HIS A 549 1.22 -4.19 -1.26
CA HIS A 549 2.53 -3.58 -1.49
C HIS A 549 2.38 -2.12 -1.93
N LEU A 550 1.60 -1.33 -1.18
CA LEU A 550 1.42 0.10 -1.46
C LEU A 550 2.58 0.96 -0.92
N PRO A 551 3.04 0.78 0.34
CA PRO A 551 4.24 1.48 0.83
C PRO A 551 5.55 0.88 0.28
N ASP A 552 5.50 -0.37 -0.19
CA ASP A 552 6.63 -1.18 -0.66
C ASP A 552 6.36 -1.86 -2.03
N PRO A 553 5.99 -1.14 -3.11
CA PRO A 553 5.72 -1.77 -4.40
C PRO A 553 6.91 -2.54 -4.97
N ILE A 554 6.63 -3.66 -5.63
CA ILE A 554 7.67 -4.47 -6.29
C ILE A 554 7.75 -4.04 -7.76
N PHE A 555 8.76 -3.24 -8.09
CA PHE A 555 8.96 -2.68 -9.42
C PHE A 555 9.60 -3.69 -10.39
N PHE A 556 9.23 -3.59 -11.65
CA PHE A 556 9.83 -4.36 -12.75
C PHE A 556 9.93 -3.51 -14.01
N ALA A 557 11.03 -3.63 -14.76
CA ALA A 557 11.26 -2.88 -16.00
C ALA A 557 10.96 -3.70 -17.27
N LYS A 558 11.01 -5.03 -17.16
CA LYS A 558 10.82 -5.99 -18.26
C LYS A 558 9.81 -7.07 -17.95
N SER A 559 9.82 -7.62 -16.74
CA SER A 559 8.92 -8.73 -16.37
C SER A 559 8.89 -8.97 -14.87
N LEU A 560 7.81 -9.59 -14.38
CA LEU A 560 7.73 -10.08 -13.00
C LEU A 560 7.04 -11.43 -12.99
N LYS A 561 7.69 -12.44 -12.41
CA LYS A 561 7.02 -13.69 -12.05
C LYS A 561 6.93 -13.76 -10.52
N ALA A 562 5.71 -13.81 -10.00
CA ALA A 562 5.42 -13.92 -8.58
C ALA A 562 4.77 -15.28 -8.28
N THR A 563 5.40 -16.07 -7.42
CA THR A 563 4.94 -17.39 -7.01
C THR A 563 4.92 -17.52 -5.49
N ILE A 564 4.22 -18.55 -5.00
CA ILE A 564 4.25 -18.98 -3.61
C ILE A 564 4.20 -20.49 -3.55
N GLU A 565 5.02 -21.10 -2.70
CA GLU A 565 4.93 -22.53 -2.48
C GLU A 565 3.61 -22.89 -1.80
N HIS A 566 3.02 -24.04 -2.15
CA HIS A 566 1.85 -24.57 -1.47
C HIS A 566 2.27 -25.72 -0.53
N ARG A 567 3.04 -25.37 0.51
CA ARG A 567 3.67 -26.32 1.42
C ARG A 567 3.28 -26.10 2.87
N GLY A 568 3.13 -27.19 3.61
CA GLY A 568 2.81 -27.13 5.03
C GLY A 568 2.93 -28.46 5.75
N ASN A 569 2.18 -28.61 6.84
CA ASN A 569 2.31 -29.64 7.85
C ASN A 569 1.08 -30.55 7.91
N THR A 570 1.21 -31.73 8.51
CA THR A 570 0.07 -32.61 8.83
C THR A 570 -0.57 -32.27 10.20
N ALA A 571 -1.70 -32.91 10.55
CA ALA A 571 -2.41 -32.72 11.83
C ALA A 571 -1.52 -32.92 13.08
N ASP A 572 -0.62 -33.90 13.00
CA ASP A 572 0.47 -34.05 13.97
C ASP A 572 1.62 -33.17 13.49
N ASP A 573 2.11 -32.31 14.40
CA ASP A 573 3.24 -31.39 14.22
C ASP A 573 4.48 -32.03 13.58
N THR A 574 4.53 -33.35 13.48
CA THR A 574 5.70 -34.15 13.13
C THR A 574 5.43 -35.22 12.08
N GLY A 575 4.21 -35.37 11.54
CA GLY A 575 3.94 -36.22 10.36
C GLY A 575 4.39 -35.60 9.04
N GLY A 576 4.79 -34.32 9.07
CA GLY A 576 5.08 -33.39 7.96
C GLY A 576 5.43 -32.03 8.55
N PHE A 577 6.68 -31.55 8.48
CA PHE A 577 6.98 -30.13 8.71
C PHE A 577 7.07 -29.35 7.40
N PHE A 578 7.11 -30.07 6.28
CA PHE A 578 7.25 -29.48 4.97
C PHE A 578 6.89 -30.52 3.92
N LEU A 579 5.69 -30.42 3.37
CA LEU A 579 5.26 -31.23 2.24
C LEU A 579 4.38 -30.39 1.32
N GLU A 580 4.34 -30.74 0.04
CA GLU A 580 3.38 -30.13 -0.89
C GLU A 580 1.96 -30.55 -0.53
N ARG A 581 1.09 -29.55 -0.37
CA ARG A 581 -0.29 -29.76 0.01
C ARG A 581 -1.20 -29.54 -1.20
N PRO A 582 -2.10 -30.48 -1.51
CA PRO A 582 -3.05 -30.36 -2.62
C PRO A 582 -4.27 -29.53 -2.18
N ASP A 583 -4.05 -28.42 -1.49
CA ASP A 583 -5.12 -27.55 -1.03
C ASP A 583 -5.76 -26.81 -2.19
N PHE A 584 -6.98 -26.29 -1.98
CA PHE A 584 -7.70 -25.55 -3.00
C PHE A 584 -7.33 -24.06 -2.88
N VAL A 585 -6.51 -23.55 -3.81
CA VAL A 585 -5.95 -22.21 -3.77
C VAL A 585 -6.56 -21.34 -4.86
N SER A 586 -6.96 -20.12 -4.52
CA SER A 586 -7.22 -19.07 -5.50
C SER A 586 -6.62 -17.75 -5.07
N SER A 587 -6.38 -16.84 -6.02
CA SER A 587 -5.77 -15.55 -5.75
C SER A 587 -6.24 -14.48 -6.71
N VAL A 588 -6.09 -13.22 -6.29
CA VAL A 588 -6.10 -12.07 -7.20
C VAL A 588 -4.78 -11.34 -7.05
N ALA A 589 -4.05 -11.20 -8.15
CA ALA A 589 -2.85 -10.37 -8.26
C ALA A 589 -3.24 -8.96 -8.69
N PHE A 590 -2.63 -7.93 -8.07
CA PHE A 590 -2.91 -6.52 -8.34
C PHE A 590 -1.62 -5.78 -8.71
N TRP A 591 -1.64 -5.02 -9.81
CA TRP A 591 -0.46 -4.28 -10.27
C TRP A 591 -0.82 -3.07 -11.14
N TYR A 592 0.17 -2.21 -11.38
CA TYR A 592 0.11 -1.16 -12.39
C TYR A 592 1.11 -1.46 -13.49
N GLN A 593 0.73 -1.28 -14.75
CA GLN A 593 1.63 -1.48 -15.88
C GLN A 593 1.46 -0.46 -17.02
N GLU A 594 2.58 -0.07 -17.62
CA GLU A 594 2.60 0.63 -18.90
C GLU A 594 2.24 -0.35 -20.04
N GLY A 595 1.41 0.11 -20.98
CA GLY A 595 0.95 -0.71 -22.10
C GLY A 595 -0.02 -1.82 -21.69
N GLN A 596 -0.19 -2.80 -22.58
CA GLN A 596 -1.01 -3.98 -22.34
C GLN A 596 -0.15 -5.09 -21.71
N PRO A 597 -0.66 -5.80 -20.69
CA PRO A 597 0.02 -6.95 -20.12
C PRO A 597 0.04 -8.09 -21.13
N LYS A 598 0.94 -9.05 -20.88
CA LYS A 598 0.85 -10.39 -21.49
C LYS A 598 -0.55 -10.97 -21.29
N ASP A 599 -1.03 -11.75 -22.26
CA ASP A 599 -2.28 -12.48 -22.13
C ASP A 599 -2.27 -13.35 -20.87
N PHE A 600 -3.31 -13.19 -20.07
CA PHE A 600 -3.54 -14.01 -18.89
C PHE A 600 -4.47 -15.17 -19.22
N GLU A 601 -4.36 -16.27 -18.48
CA GLU A 601 -5.33 -17.35 -18.57
C GLU A 601 -6.76 -16.81 -18.33
N PRO A 602 -7.75 -17.19 -19.15
CA PRO A 602 -9.11 -16.74 -18.96
C PRO A 602 -9.64 -17.19 -17.60
N MET A 603 -10.37 -16.33 -16.90
CA MET A 603 -11.00 -16.73 -15.66
C MET A 603 -11.96 -17.93 -15.89
N PRO A 604 -11.85 -19.03 -15.13
CA PRO A 604 -12.74 -20.18 -15.29
C PRO A 604 -14.22 -19.79 -15.11
N PRO A 605 -15.15 -20.50 -15.79
CA PRO A 605 -16.58 -20.30 -15.56
C PRO A 605 -16.95 -20.68 -14.13
N TYR A 606 -17.99 -20.05 -13.59
CA TYR A 606 -18.38 -20.17 -12.18
C TYR A 606 -18.48 -21.61 -11.61
N PRO A 607 -19.01 -22.62 -12.34
CA PRO A 607 -19.02 -23.99 -11.83
C PRO A 607 -17.62 -24.57 -11.55
N GLN A 608 -16.61 -24.17 -12.34
CA GLN A 608 -15.22 -24.57 -12.16
C GLN A 608 -14.48 -23.62 -11.19
N ARG A 609 -14.99 -22.39 -11.02
CA ARG A 609 -14.40 -21.34 -10.17
C ARG A 609 -14.71 -21.45 -8.68
N ARG A 610 -15.22 -22.60 -8.24
CA ARG A 610 -15.55 -22.87 -6.84
C ARG A 610 -14.79 -24.09 -6.37
N VAL A 611 -14.40 -24.04 -5.10
CA VAL A 611 -14.05 -25.26 -4.37
C VAL A 611 -15.22 -26.24 -4.55
N PRO A 612 -14.98 -27.49 -4.98
CA PRO A 612 -16.02 -28.40 -5.47
C PRO A 612 -16.84 -29.04 -4.34
N TRP A 613 -17.42 -28.21 -3.47
CA TRP A 613 -18.38 -28.61 -2.46
C TRP A 613 -19.66 -29.10 -3.14
N VAL A 614 -20.00 -30.37 -2.90
CA VAL A 614 -21.32 -30.91 -3.21
C VAL A 614 -22.30 -30.43 -2.14
N GLN A 615 -23.34 -29.72 -2.58
CA GLN A 615 -24.32 -29.07 -1.71
C GLN A 615 -25.62 -29.88 -1.64
N HIS A 616 -25.97 -30.37 -0.45
CA HIS A 616 -27.26 -31.02 -0.16
C HIS A 616 -28.16 -30.06 0.60
N HIS A 617 -29.08 -29.39 -0.12
CA HIS A 617 -30.13 -28.59 0.50
C HIS A 617 -31.09 -29.50 1.27
N LEU A 618 -31.03 -29.44 2.60
CA LEU A 618 -31.74 -30.37 3.46
C LEU A 618 -33.25 -30.26 3.32
N VAL A 619 -33.79 -29.09 2.94
CA VAL A 619 -35.21 -28.91 2.63
C VAL A 619 -35.76 -29.90 1.60
N ARG A 620 -34.93 -30.38 0.65
CA ARG A 620 -35.32 -31.39 -0.35
C ARG A 620 -35.71 -32.74 0.29
N THR A 621 -35.30 -32.95 1.53
CA THR A 621 -35.57 -34.15 2.30
C THR A 621 -36.85 -34.08 3.13
N PHE A 622 -37.56 -32.94 3.15
CA PHE A 622 -38.75 -32.70 3.97
C PHE A 622 -39.76 -33.87 3.96
N GLN A 623 -40.09 -34.40 2.78
CA GLN A 623 -41.05 -35.50 2.63
C GLN A 623 -40.49 -36.88 3.00
N LYS A 624 -39.17 -37.02 3.08
CA LYS A 624 -38.46 -38.26 3.38
C LYS A 624 -37.87 -38.29 4.79
N ALA A 625 -37.98 -37.19 5.53
CA ALA A 625 -37.48 -37.06 6.89
C ALA A 625 -38.18 -38.06 7.81
N LYS A 626 -37.40 -38.72 8.68
CA LYS A 626 -37.90 -39.60 9.72
C LYS A 626 -37.76 -38.90 11.06
N ILE A 627 -38.83 -38.88 11.85
CA ILE A 627 -38.86 -38.19 13.14
C ILE A 627 -39.35 -39.16 14.21
N THR A 628 -38.70 -39.14 15.37
CA THR A 628 -39.25 -39.71 16.61
C THR A 628 -39.73 -38.58 17.52
N GLY A 629 -40.81 -38.80 18.27
CA GLY A 629 -41.47 -37.78 19.09
C GLY A 629 -42.60 -37.04 18.36
N ASP A 630 -43.20 -36.06 19.04
CA ASP A 630 -44.46 -35.44 18.61
C ASP A 630 -44.30 -34.21 17.69
N ALA A 631 -43.09 -33.65 17.64
CA ALA A 631 -42.82 -32.42 16.88
C ALA A 631 -42.75 -32.69 15.37
N LYS A 632 -43.56 -31.97 14.60
CA LYS A 632 -43.54 -32.04 13.12
C LYS A 632 -42.49 -31.09 12.55
N LEU A 633 -41.86 -31.50 11.46
CA LEU A 633 -40.95 -30.66 10.70
C LEU A 633 -41.72 -29.55 9.97
N ILE A 634 -41.11 -28.37 9.87
CA ILE A 634 -41.65 -27.19 9.20
C ILE A 634 -40.62 -26.72 8.18
N VAL A 635 -41.08 -26.37 6.97
CA VAL A 635 -40.26 -25.59 6.03
C VAL A 635 -40.46 -24.13 6.40
N ASP A 636 -39.44 -23.54 7.01
CA ASP A 636 -39.46 -22.13 7.39
C ASP A 636 -38.84 -21.29 6.27
N THR A 637 -39.60 -20.30 5.80
CA THR A 637 -39.19 -19.35 4.76
C THR A 637 -39.02 -17.94 5.32
N THR A 638 -39.24 -17.74 6.62
CA THR A 638 -39.15 -16.45 7.30
C THR A 638 -37.78 -16.34 7.97
N GLY A 639 -36.79 -15.73 7.30
CA GLY A 639 -35.47 -15.63 7.94
C GLY A 639 -34.33 -15.04 7.13
N PHE A 640 -33.33 -14.59 7.88
CA PHE A 640 -32.11 -13.82 7.57
C PHE A 640 -31.15 -14.42 6.51
N PHE A 641 -31.45 -15.60 5.95
CA PHE A 641 -30.59 -16.34 5.01
C PHE A 641 -30.80 -15.97 3.54
N GLY A 642 -31.07 -14.69 3.27
CA GLY A 642 -31.41 -14.18 1.94
C GLY A 642 -32.54 -14.96 1.26
N ALA A 643 -33.60 -15.25 2.03
CA ALA A 643 -34.80 -15.97 1.60
C ALA A 643 -34.61 -17.46 1.23
N ARG A 644 -33.52 -18.11 1.67
CA ARG A 644 -33.37 -19.58 1.54
C ARG A 644 -34.26 -20.31 2.55
N PRO A 645 -35.02 -21.35 2.13
CA PRO A 645 -35.83 -22.13 3.05
C PRO A 645 -34.98 -23.05 3.93
N VAL A 646 -35.31 -23.12 5.22
CA VAL A 646 -34.67 -24.02 6.19
C VAL A 646 -35.64 -25.07 6.70
N LEU A 647 -35.10 -26.19 7.18
CA LEU A 647 -35.89 -27.20 7.90
C LEU A 647 -35.89 -26.89 9.39
N LEU A 648 -36.98 -26.32 9.88
CA LEU A 648 -37.21 -26.06 11.29
C LEU A 648 -37.90 -27.26 11.94
N TRP A 649 -37.24 -27.82 12.95
CA TRP A 649 -37.78 -28.85 13.83
C TRP A 649 -38.00 -28.27 15.23
N PRO A 650 -39.24 -27.89 15.59
CA PRO A 650 -39.58 -27.25 16.86
C PRO A 650 -39.64 -28.26 18.02
N ASN A 651 -38.63 -29.11 18.14
CA ASN A 651 -38.59 -30.18 19.13
C ASN A 651 -38.45 -29.65 20.56
N LYS A 652 -39.16 -30.30 21.47
CA LYS A 652 -39.10 -30.11 22.93
C LYS A 652 -39.00 -31.42 23.70
N SER A 653 -38.99 -32.56 23.00
CA SER A 653 -39.00 -33.89 23.59
C SER A 653 -37.57 -34.42 23.73
N ALA A 654 -37.19 -34.79 24.95
CA ALA A 654 -35.91 -35.45 25.22
C ALA A 654 -35.82 -36.80 24.51
N GLY A 655 -34.63 -37.16 24.01
CA GLY A 655 -34.38 -38.39 23.28
C GLY A 655 -35.05 -38.51 21.89
N ALA A 656 -35.83 -37.51 21.46
CA ALA A 656 -36.36 -37.43 20.10
C ALA A 656 -35.25 -37.30 19.06
N SER A 657 -35.52 -37.70 17.82
CA SER A 657 -34.54 -37.65 16.73
C SER A 657 -35.17 -37.20 15.41
N LEU A 658 -34.39 -36.50 14.61
CA LEU A 658 -34.67 -36.14 13.22
C LEU A 658 -33.61 -36.77 12.33
N THR A 659 -33.99 -37.59 11.37
CA THR A 659 -33.09 -38.25 10.41
C THR A 659 -33.42 -37.82 8.98
N LEU A 660 -32.41 -37.33 8.27
CA LEU A 660 -32.53 -36.80 6.91
C LEU A 660 -31.63 -37.61 5.95
N PRO A 661 -32.16 -38.12 4.82
CA PRO A 661 -31.35 -38.84 3.82
C PRO A 661 -30.53 -37.89 2.93
N PHE A 662 -29.34 -38.31 2.52
CA PHE A 662 -28.55 -37.71 1.44
C PHE A 662 -27.85 -38.81 0.64
N SER A 663 -27.26 -38.48 -0.52
CA SER A 663 -26.64 -39.47 -1.41
C SER A 663 -25.24 -39.03 -1.82
N VAL A 664 -24.31 -39.97 -1.93
CA VAL A 664 -22.94 -39.76 -2.37
C VAL A 664 -22.72 -40.46 -3.71
N GLU A 665 -22.20 -39.75 -4.71
CA GLU A 665 -22.10 -40.26 -6.09
C GLU A 665 -20.93 -41.23 -6.30
N GLN A 666 -19.92 -41.17 -5.44
CA GLN A 666 -18.67 -41.91 -5.56
C GLN A 666 -18.03 -42.16 -4.20
N ASP A 667 -17.37 -43.31 -4.05
CA ASP A 667 -16.55 -43.60 -2.88
C ASP A 667 -15.50 -42.50 -2.69
N GLY A 668 -15.21 -42.19 -1.43
CA GLY A 668 -14.06 -41.38 -1.08
C GLY A 668 -14.07 -40.84 0.33
N ARG A 669 -13.01 -40.09 0.60
CA ARG A 669 -12.81 -39.32 1.81
C ARG A 669 -13.36 -37.92 1.62
N PHE A 670 -14.23 -37.46 2.51
CA PHE A 670 -14.91 -36.18 2.41
C PHE A 670 -14.70 -35.34 3.65
N ALA A 671 -14.33 -34.07 3.49
CA ALA A 671 -14.60 -33.09 4.54
C ALA A 671 -16.09 -32.74 4.52
N VAL A 672 -16.72 -32.77 5.69
CA VAL A 672 -18.17 -32.60 5.82
C VAL A 672 -18.50 -31.40 6.70
N ARG A 673 -19.34 -30.49 6.20
CA ARG A 673 -19.81 -29.32 6.95
C ARG A 673 -21.32 -29.20 6.98
N LEU A 674 -21.86 -28.73 8.09
CA LEU A 674 -23.28 -28.48 8.29
C LEU A 674 -23.53 -26.99 8.50
N THR A 675 -24.42 -26.41 7.71
CA THR A 675 -24.99 -25.08 7.92
C THR A 675 -26.34 -25.19 8.61
N ALA A 676 -26.49 -24.48 9.72
CA ALA A 676 -27.69 -24.47 10.57
C ALA A 676 -27.94 -23.09 11.16
N ALA A 677 -29.13 -22.85 11.68
CA ALA A 677 -29.40 -21.67 12.49
C ALA A 677 -28.85 -21.84 13.91
N SER A 678 -28.35 -20.75 14.48
CA SER A 678 -28.02 -20.62 15.89
C SER A 678 -28.69 -19.38 16.47
N GLY A 679 -28.95 -19.36 17.77
CA GLY A 679 -29.71 -18.28 18.41
C GLY A 679 -30.37 -18.66 19.73
N PRO A 680 -31.06 -17.71 20.41
CA PRO A 680 -31.56 -17.92 21.77
C PRO A 680 -32.57 -19.07 21.87
N GLY A 681 -33.30 -19.30 20.79
CA GLY A 681 -34.36 -20.28 20.66
C GLY A 681 -33.92 -21.70 20.31
N TYR A 682 -32.64 -21.95 20.02
CA TYR A 682 -32.15 -23.27 19.59
C TYR A 682 -31.45 -24.06 20.70
N GLY A 683 -31.27 -25.37 20.51
CA GLY A 683 -30.82 -26.30 21.56
C GLY A 683 -29.63 -27.19 21.21
N LEU A 684 -29.30 -28.09 22.13
CA LEU A 684 -28.22 -29.08 21.97
C LEU A 684 -28.71 -30.33 21.24
N TYR A 685 -27.94 -30.83 20.28
CA TYR A 685 -28.19 -32.10 19.59
C TYR A 685 -26.90 -32.89 19.36
N ASP A 686 -26.98 -34.21 19.53
CA ASP A 686 -25.98 -35.12 19.00
C ASP A 686 -26.19 -35.26 17.48
N ILE A 687 -25.13 -35.04 16.71
CA ILE A 687 -25.11 -35.21 15.26
C ILE A 687 -24.51 -36.57 14.94
N GLU A 688 -25.25 -37.38 14.19
CA GLU A 688 -24.83 -38.70 13.74
C GLU A 688 -24.85 -38.77 12.21
N VAL A 689 -23.86 -39.45 11.62
CA VAL A 689 -23.87 -39.85 10.21
C VAL A 689 -23.87 -41.37 10.17
N ASP A 690 -24.85 -41.96 9.48
CA ASP A 690 -25.08 -43.42 9.43
C ASP A 690 -25.08 -44.08 10.82
N SER A 691 -25.80 -43.47 11.75
CA SER A 691 -25.91 -43.89 13.17
C SER A 691 -24.60 -43.85 13.97
N LYS A 692 -23.50 -43.35 13.39
CA LYS A 692 -22.27 -43.07 14.11
C LYS A 692 -22.30 -41.64 14.62
N LYS A 693 -22.23 -41.46 15.93
CA LYS A 693 -22.10 -40.14 16.56
C LYS A 693 -20.80 -39.48 16.10
N ILE A 694 -20.93 -38.27 15.56
CA ILE A 694 -19.84 -37.43 15.09
C ILE A 694 -19.46 -36.42 16.18
N MET A 695 -20.43 -35.64 16.64
CA MET A 695 -20.23 -34.65 17.70
C MET A 695 -21.54 -34.32 18.42
N ALA A 696 -21.44 -33.64 19.55
CA ALA A 696 -22.56 -32.90 20.14
C ALA A 696 -22.42 -31.43 19.78
N ALA A 697 -23.48 -30.81 19.25
CA ALA A 697 -23.49 -29.40 18.83
C ALA A 697 -24.57 -28.62 19.59
N ASP A 698 -24.17 -27.51 20.21
CA ASP A 698 -25.11 -26.58 20.83
C ASP A 698 -25.40 -25.43 19.88
N PHE A 699 -26.64 -25.32 19.43
CA PHE A 699 -27.10 -24.25 18.53
C PHE A 699 -27.60 -23.03 19.32
N HIS A 700 -27.58 -23.07 20.65
CA HIS A 700 -27.94 -21.92 21.46
C HIS A 700 -26.88 -20.81 21.35
N ALA A 701 -27.31 -19.61 20.99
CA ALA A 701 -26.47 -18.40 20.95
C ALA A 701 -27.23 -17.19 21.50
N ALA A 702 -26.52 -16.09 21.79
CA ALA A 702 -27.13 -14.87 22.32
C ALA A 702 -27.98 -14.11 21.28
N GLU A 703 -27.64 -14.26 19.99
CA GLU A 703 -28.29 -13.61 18.86
C GLU A 703 -28.47 -14.62 17.73
N ASP A 704 -29.43 -14.36 16.84
CA ASP A 704 -29.66 -15.22 15.68
C ASP A 704 -28.51 -15.10 14.68
N ASN A 705 -27.92 -16.23 14.29
CA ASN A 705 -26.78 -16.28 13.39
C ASN A 705 -26.73 -17.60 12.58
N GLU A 706 -25.87 -17.63 11.56
CA GLU A 706 -25.53 -18.83 10.80
C GLU A 706 -24.43 -19.62 11.53
N ALA A 707 -24.72 -20.86 11.93
CA ALA A 707 -23.71 -21.81 12.37
C ALA A 707 -23.15 -22.57 11.16
N ASP A 708 -21.81 -22.58 11.02
CA ASP A 708 -21.08 -23.35 10.02
C ASP A 708 -20.17 -24.37 10.72
N LEU A 709 -20.70 -25.57 10.96
CA LEU A 709 -20.06 -26.62 11.75
C LEU A 709 -19.22 -27.55 10.87
N LEU A 710 -17.96 -27.76 11.24
CA LEU A 710 -17.14 -28.85 10.70
C LEU A 710 -17.50 -30.16 11.40
N LEU A 711 -17.95 -31.16 10.62
CA LEU A 711 -18.24 -32.52 11.10
C LEU A 711 -17.01 -33.45 10.97
N GLY A 712 -15.89 -32.90 10.50
CA GLY A 712 -14.64 -33.60 10.28
C GLY A 712 -14.60 -34.34 8.94
N THR A 713 -13.62 -35.23 8.83
CA THR A 713 -13.37 -36.04 7.63
C THR A 713 -14.04 -37.41 7.77
N LEU A 714 -14.88 -37.77 6.80
CA LEU A 714 -15.63 -39.03 6.77
C LEU A 714 -15.29 -39.84 5.51
N GLU A 715 -15.09 -41.15 5.69
CA GLU A 715 -15.08 -42.10 4.58
C GLU A 715 -16.52 -42.47 4.24
N LEU A 716 -16.95 -42.14 3.02
CA LEU A 716 -18.30 -42.41 2.54
C LEU A 716 -18.23 -43.21 1.25
N SER A 717 -18.96 -44.33 1.22
CA SER A 717 -19.18 -45.12 0.01
C SER A 717 -20.17 -44.42 -0.92
N LYS A 718 -20.18 -44.78 -2.20
CA LYS A 718 -21.24 -44.44 -3.12
C LYS A 718 -22.57 -45.03 -2.64
N GLY A 719 -23.62 -44.22 -2.59
CA GLY A 719 -24.97 -44.66 -2.25
C GLY A 719 -25.73 -43.69 -1.35
N ASP A 720 -26.75 -44.22 -0.69
CA ASP A 720 -27.60 -43.47 0.23
C ASP A 720 -27.01 -43.48 1.64
N HIS A 721 -27.04 -42.32 2.29
CA HIS A 721 -26.56 -42.06 3.64
C HIS A 721 -27.60 -41.30 4.43
N THR A 722 -27.38 -41.17 5.74
CA THR A 722 -28.26 -40.42 6.63
C THR A 722 -27.48 -39.51 7.57
N ILE A 723 -28.00 -38.30 7.79
CA ILE A 723 -27.60 -37.43 8.89
C ILE A 723 -28.75 -37.38 9.91
N SER A 724 -28.44 -37.58 11.19
CA SER A 724 -29.43 -37.56 12.27
C SER A 724 -29.07 -36.57 13.37
N PHE A 725 -30.09 -35.95 13.95
CA PHE A 725 -29.99 -35.02 15.07
C PHE A 725 -30.77 -35.61 16.24
N LYS A 726 -30.08 -35.97 17.32
CA LYS A 726 -30.66 -36.64 18.48
C LYS A 726 -30.65 -35.72 19.69
N ALA A 727 -31.83 -35.46 20.24
CA ALA A 727 -31.99 -34.64 21.42
C ALA A 727 -31.38 -35.35 22.65
N PRO A 728 -30.68 -34.64 23.54
CA PRO A 728 -30.16 -35.22 24.78
C PRO A 728 -31.30 -35.72 25.68
N ALA A 729 -30.94 -36.57 26.64
CA ALA A 729 -31.87 -37.01 27.68
C ALA A 729 -32.26 -35.87 28.64
N ASP A 730 -31.39 -34.87 28.81
CA ASP A 730 -31.67 -33.67 29.59
C ASP A 730 -32.59 -32.72 28.82
N SER A 731 -33.88 -32.71 29.19
CA SER A 731 -34.90 -31.86 28.56
C SER A 731 -34.62 -30.36 28.69
N ALA A 732 -33.81 -29.92 29.65
CA ALA A 732 -33.53 -28.49 29.85
C ALA A 732 -32.76 -27.87 28.68
N ARG A 733 -31.99 -28.70 27.95
CA ARG A 733 -31.20 -28.29 26.79
C ARG A 733 -31.86 -28.59 25.45
N VAL A 734 -33.05 -29.20 25.47
CA VAL A 734 -33.83 -29.50 24.25
C VAL A 734 -34.67 -28.29 23.88
N LYS A 735 -34.33 -27.71 22.74
CA LYS A 735 -35.01 -26.57 22.12
C LYS A 735 -35.06 -26.81 20.61
N PRO A 736 -35.82 -26.02 19.84
CA PRO A 736 -35.85 -26.11 18.38
C PRO A 736 -34.47 -26.27 17.72
N LEU A 737 -34.48 -26.85 16.51
CA LEU A 737 -33.32 -26.96 15.62
C LEU A 737 -33.75 -26.47 14.23
N ALA A 738 -32.92 -25.68 13.55
CA ALA A 738 -33.13 -25.40 12.14
C ALA A 738 -31.86 -25.70 11.33
N VAL A 739 -31.98 -26.53 10.30
CA VAL A 739 -30.85 -26.96 9.46
C VAL A 739 -31.09 -26.60 8.00
N GLU A 740 -30.04 -26.19 7.31
CA GLU A 740 -30.13 -25.69 5.94
C GLU A 740 -29.42 -26.60 4.95
N LEU A 741 -28.11 -26.76 5.12
CA LEU A 741 -27.24 -27.30 4.08
C LEU A 741 -26.23 -28.27 4.67
N LEU A 742 -26.10 -29.44 4.05
CA LEU A 742 -24.97 -30.35 4.26
C LEU A 742 -24.02 -30.23 3.06
N ARG A 743 -22.74 -29.98 3.31
CA ARG A 743 -21.71 -29.80 2.28
C ARG A 743 -20.66 -30.87 2.39
N LEU A 744 -20.33 -31.50 1.26
CA LEU A 744 -19.30 -32.53 1.17
C LEU A 744 -18.24 -32.08 0.18
N LEU A 745 -16.98 -32.03 0.61
CA LEU A 745 -15.83 -31.80 -0.26
C LEU A 745 -15.05 -33.09 -0.38
N LYS A 746 -15.04 -33.70 -1.57
CA LYS A 746 -14.18 -34.87 -1.82
C LYS A 746 -12.73 -34.41 -1.75
N LEU A 747 -11.97 -35.02 -0.85
CA LEU A 747 -10.58 -34.67 -0.62
C LEU A 747 -9.69 -35.38 -1.66
N PRO A 748 -8.66 -34.70 -2.19
CA PRO A 748 -7.63 -35.35 -2.97
C PRO A 748 -6.91 -36.44 -2.14
N PRO A 749 -6.22 -37.39 -2.81
CA PRO A 749 -5.34 -38.32 -2.12
C PRO A 749 -4.33 -37.58 -1.26
N GLU A 750 -4.07 -38.10 -0.06
CA GLU A 750 -3.06 -37.49 0.80
C GLU A 750 -1.68 -37.60 0.14
N PRO A 751 -0.90 -36.51 0.14
CA PRO A 751 0.43 -36.50 -0.45
C PRO A 751 1.33 -37.51 0.25
N ARG A 752 2.11 -38.26 -0.55
CA ARG A 752 3.14 -39.13 0.00
C ARG A 752 4.33 -38.26 0.40
N ARG A 753 4.70 -38.36 1.66
CA ARG A 753 5.81 -37.59 2.22
C ARG A 753 7.14 -38.32 2.00
N ASP A 754 8.13 -37.61 1.48
CA ASP A 754 9.48 -38.14 1.29
C ASP A 754 10.20 -38.35 2.64
N PRO A 755 11.18 -39.28 2.72
CA PRO A 755 11.97 -39.49 3.93
C PRO A 755 12.64 -38.18 4.38
N LYS A 756 12.51 -37.91 5.67
CA LYS A 756 13.01 -36.69 6.31
C LYS A 756 14.53 -36.67 6.43
N THR A 757 15.07 -35.46 6.45
CA THR A 757 16.50 -35.17 6.58
C THR A 757 16.90 -34.73 8.00
N HIS A 758 18.20 -34.54 8.21
CA HIS A 758 18.78 -34.03 9.44
C HIS A 758 18.19 -32.69 9.93
N HIS A 759 17.72 -31.84 9.02
CA HIS A 759 17.08 -30.57 9.37
C HIS A 759 15.77 -30.78 10.10
N GLU A 760 14.97 -31.75 9.69
CA GLU A 760 13.71 -32.05 10.37
C GLU A 760 13.91 -32.86 11.66
N ALA A 761 14.98 -33.66 11.73
CA ALA A 761 15.41 -34.30 12.98
C ALA A 761 15.67 -33.27 14.08
N HIS A 762 15.97 -32.01 13.74
CA HIS A 762 16.10 -30.92 14.72
C HIS A 762 14.84 -30.74 15.58
N PHE A 763 13.64 -30.84 15.00
CA PHE A 763 12.39 -30.65 15.75
C PHE A 763 12.10 -31.81 16.70
N VAL A 764 12.46 -33.03 16.29
CA VAL A 764 12.40 -34.21 17.18
C VAL A 764 13.34 -34.03 18.36
N ARG A 765 14.60 -33.65 18.07
CA ARG A 765 15.60 -33.34 19.09
C ARG A 765 15.12 -32.24 20.04
N LEU A 766 14.54 -31.16 19.51
CA LEU A 766 14.05 -30.05 20.33
C LEU A 766 12.89 -30.47 21.23
N GLY A 767 11.93 -31.25 20.74
CA GLY A 767 10.83 -31.74 21.56
C GLY A 767 11.27 -32.70 22.67
N ILE A 768 12.22 -33.59 22.37
CA ILE A 768 12.87 -34.45 23.37
C ILE A 768 13.59 -33.58 24.42
N GLY A 769 14.42 -32.62 23.98
CA GLY A 769 15.16 -31.73 24.87
C GLY A 769 14.26 -30.89 25.78
N ARG A 770 13.13 -30.36 25.25
CA ARG A 770 12.09 -29.68 26.06
C ARG A 770 11.53 -30.59 27.15
N ALA A 771 11.24 -31.85 26.82
CA ALA A 771 10.72 -32.81 27.77
C ALA A 771 11.75 -33.18 28.85
N ILE A 772 13.02 -33.37 28.47
CA ILE A 772 14.12 -33.62 29.42
C ILE A 772 14.31 -32.43 30.36
N TYR A 773 14.32 -31.21 29.82
CA TYR A 773 14.40 -29.98 30.62
C TYR A 773 13.23 -29.86 31.61
N ALA A 774 11.99 -30.08 31.13
CA ALA A 774 10.80 -30.05 31.98
C ALA A 774 10.85 -31.12 33.08
N TYR A 775 11.30 -32.34 32.75
CA TYR A 775 11.47 -33.42 33.72
C TYR A 775 12.51 -33.04 34.77
N ARG A 776 13.65 -32.46 34.37
CA ARG A 776 14.68 -32.00 35.32
C ARG A 776 14.18 -30.90 36.24
N LEU A 777 13.40 -29.94 35.73
CA LEU A 777 12.77 -28.93 36.57
C LEU A 777 11.77 -29.53 37.58
N ALA A 778 11.02 -30.54 37.17
CA ALA A 778 9.98 -31.15 38.00
C ALA A 778 10.54 -32.10 39.07
N TYR A 779 11.56 -32.90 38.72
CA TYR A 779 12.07 -33.99 39.55
C TYR A 779 13.48 -33.74 40.11
N GLY A 780 14.17 -32.69 39.66
CA GLY A 780 15.54 -32.35 40.09
C GLY A 780 16.65 -33.19 39.45
N GLU A 781 16.29 -34.15 38.60
CA GLU A 781 17.19 -35.09 37.92
C GLU A 781 16.78 -35.27 36.45
N ILE A 782 17.68 -35.78 35.62
CA ILE A 782 17.33 -36.15 34.24
C ILE A 782 16.78 -37.59 34.17
N PRO A 783 15.84 -37.88 33.27
CA PRO A 783 15.19 -39.19 33.17
C PRO A 783 16.16 -40.30 32.73
N ASP A 784 15.80 -41.54 33.02
CA ASP A 784 16.58 -42.72 32.62
C ASP A 784 16.34 -43.17 31.17
N SER A 785 15.18 -42.80 30.60
CA SER A 785 14.76 -43.20 29.26
C SER A 785 13.70 -42.26 28.68
N LEU A 786 13.44 -42.36 27.37
CA LEU A 786 12.33 -41.67 26.72
C LEU A 786 10.97 -42.21 27.21
N GLU A 787 10.86 -43.50 27.51
CA GLU A 787 9.64 -44.12 28.05
C GLU A 787 9.29 -43.56 29.43
N THR A 788 10.28 -43.18 30.24
CA THR A 788 10.05 -42.52 31.53
C THR A 788 9.35 -41.17 31.33
N LEU A 789 9.76 -40.39 30.33
CA LEU A 789 9.13 -39.12 29.97
C LEU A 789 7.68 -39.29 29.47
N VAL A 790 7.42 -40.38 28.74
CA VAL A 790 6.06 -40.70 28.27
C VAL A 790 5.16 -41.13 29.42
N LYS A 791 5.65 -42.03 30.29
CA LYS A 791 4.89 -42.54 31.45
C LYS A 791 4.58 -41.45 32.47
N SER A 792 5.45 -40.44 32.61
CA SER A 792 5.19 -39.29 33.49
C SER A 792 4.19 -38.29 32.90
N GLY A 793 3.83 -38.43 31.62
CA GLY A 793 2.95 -37.51 30.90
C GLY A 793 3.63 -36.21 30.46
N ILE A 794 4.96 -36.09 30.60
CA ILE A 794 5.73 -34.89 30.21
C ILE A 794 6.02 -34.87 28.69
N MET A 795 6.06 -36.04 28.06
CA MET A 795 6.35 -36.18 26.64
C MET A 795 5.31 -37.07 25.93
N PRO A 796 4.81 -36.68 24.74
CA PRO A 796 3.98 -37.56 23.93
C PRO A 796 4.73 -38.81 23.46
N ALA A 797 4.02 -39.94 23.34
CA ALA A 797 4.60 -41.22 22.87
C ALA A 797 5.21 -41.15 21.46
N ARG A 798 4.85 -40.14 20.66
CA ARG A 798 5.42 -39.94 19.32
C ARG A 798 6.94 -39.80 19.36
N TYR A 799 7.47 -39.15 20.39
CA TYR A 799 8.91 -38.87 20.54
C TYR A 799 9.73 -40.11 20.95
N LEU A 800 9.10 -41.29 21.01
CA LEU A 800 9.80 -42.58 21.04
C LEU A 800 10.35 -42.97 19.66
N ASN A 801 9.85 -42.33 18.60
CA ASN A 801 10.31 -42.54 17.24
C ASN A 801 10.95 -41.27 16.68
N ASP A 802 11.85 -41.48 15.72
CA ASP A 802 12.54 -40.45 14.99
C ASP A 802 11.59 -39.74 14.02
N GLU A 803 12.15 -38.83 13.24
CA GLU A 803 11.43 -38.04 12.28
C GLU A 803 10.85 -38.91 11.12
N ASN A 804 11.37 -40.11 10.90
CA ASN A 804 10.94 -41.09 9.90
C ASN A 804 10.11 -42.27 10.49
N ASN A 805 9.57 -42.12 11.71
CA ASN A 805 8.83 -43.15 12.44
C ASN A 805 9.64 -44.43 12.73
N LYS A 806 10.96 -44.32 12.85
CA LYS A 806 11.85 -45.40 13.33
C LYS A 806 12.03 -45.27 14.84
N PRO A 807 12.00 -46.38 15.60
CA PRO A 807 12.25 -46.34 17.04
C PRO A 807 13.62 -45.73 17.36
N LEU A 808 13.63 -44.77 18.29
CA LEU A 808 14.84 -44.17 18.83
C LEU A 808 15.45 -45.08 19.88
N LYS A 809 16.79 -45.12 19.94
CA LYS A 809 17.52 -45.74 21.03
C LYS A 809 17.90 -44.67 22.04
N CYS A 810 17.79 -44.97 23.33
CA CYS A 810 18.26 -44.06 24.36
C CYS A 810 19.02 -44.78 25.48
N HIS A 811 20.02 -44.11 26.03
CA HIS A 811 20.78 -44.58 27.18
C HIS A 811 21.42 -43.42 27.94
N ARG A 812 21.95 -43.70 29.13
CA ARG A 812 22.63 -42.73 29.99
C ARG A 812 24.14 -42.75 29.76
N GLU A 813 24.72 -41.57 29.60
CA GLU A 813 26.17 -41.34 29.62
C GLU A 813 26.47 -40.24 30.66
N GLY A 814 26.74 -40.64 31.91
CA GLY A 814 26.93 -39.69 33.01
C GLY A 814 25.69 -38.84 33.28
N ASP A 815 25.87 -37.51 33.24
CA ASP A 815 24.80 -36.51 33.44
C ASP A 815 24.03 -36.19 32.15
N PHE A 816 24.15 -37.02 31.11
CA PHE A 816 23.44 -36.87 29.85
C PHE A 816 22.47 -38.02 29.58
N LEU A 817 21.32 -37.70 29.00
CA LEU A 817 20.51 -38.66 28.25
C LEU A 817 20.93 -38.56 26.78
N VAL A 818 21.42 -39.68 26.24
CA VAL A 818 21.82 -39.81 24.83
C VAL A 818 20.69 -40.49 24.07
N VAL A 819 20.36 -39.95 22.90
CA VAL A 819 19.37 -40.53 21.98
C VAL A 819 19.98 -40.65 20.59
N GLU A 820 19.74 -41.80 19.96
CA GLU A 820 20.26 -42.17 18.65
C GLU A 820 19.12 -42.60 17.72
N SER A 821 19.16 -42.13 16.47
CA SER A 821 18.34 -42.64 15.38
C SER A 821 19.20 -43.42 14.38
N ASP A 822 18.72 -44.61 13.99
CA ASP A 822 19.22 -45.41 12.87
C ASP A 822 18.38 -45.19 11.59
N GLY A 823 17.66 -44.07 11.50
CA GLY A 823 16.88 -43.68 10.35
C GLY A 823 17.71 -43.54 9.07
N PRO A 824 17.07 -43.23 7.92
CA PRO A 824 17.77 -43.01 6.65
C PRO A 824 18.97 -42.06 6.74
N GLU A 825 18.90 -41.05 7.62
CA GLU A 825 20.00 -40.19 7.98
C GLU A 825 20.29 -40.28 9.49
N PRO A 826 21.22 -41.15 9.91
CA PRO A 826 21.47 -41.40 11.32
C PRO A 826 21.92 -40.15 12.08
N TRP A 827 21.45 -39.99 13.32
CA TRP A 827 21.90 -38.91 14.19
C TRP A 827 21.99 -39.36 15.65
N LYS A 828 22.94 -38.76 16.38
CA LYS A 828 23.13 -38.91 17.83
C LYS A 828 23.09 -37.53 18.48
N HIS A 829 22.34 -37.40 19.57
CA HIS A 829 22.27 -36.17 20.35
C HIS A 829 22.22 -36.47 21.84
N GLN A 830 22.74 -35.56 22.65
CA GLN A 830 22.80 -35.71 24.10
C GLN A 830 22.28 -34.45 24.79
N TRP A 831 21.50 -34.63 25.86
CA TRP A 831 20.99 -33.53 26.67
C TRP A 831 21.36 -33.72 28.13
N GLN A 832 21.82 -32.64 28.73
CA GLN A 832 21.93 -32.46 30.17
C GLN A 832 20.60 -31.96 30.76
N GLY A 833 19.67 -31.45 29.96
CA GLY A 833 18.39 -30.94 30.45
C GLY A 833 18.56 -29.61 31.20
N LEU A 834 19.52 -28.78 30.80
CA LEU A 834 19.70 -27.43 31.33
C LEU A 834 18.82 -26.42 30.58
N ASP A 835 18.54 -26.70 29.31
CA ASP A 835 17.52 -26.06 28.50
C ASP A 835 17.03 -27.03 27.42
N ALA A 836 16.15 -26.60 26.52
CA ALA A 836 15.59 -27.44 25.46
C ALA A 836 16.62 -27.95 24.42
N ARG A 837 17.80 -27.34 24.33
CA ARG A 837 18.88 -27.63 23.38
C ARG A 837 20.14 -28.17 24.06
N ARG A 838 20.23 -28.15 25.40
CA ARG A 838 21.43 -28.46 26.18
C ARG A 838 21.22 -29.51 27.23
#